data_AF-A0A3B0JZ44-F1
#
_entry.id   AF-A0A3B0JZ44-F1
#
_cell.length_a   1.000
_cell.length_b   1.000
_cell.length_c   1.000
_cell.angle_alpha   90.00
_cell.angle_beta   90.00
_cell.angle_gamma   90.00
#
_symmetry.space_group_name_H-M   'P 1'
#
loop_
_entity.id
_entity.type
_entity.pdbx_description
1 polymer ?
#
loop_
_entity_poly.entity_id
_entity_poly.type
_entity_poly.pdbx_seq_one_letter_code
_entity_poly.pdbx_strand_id
1 'polypeptide(L)'
;MTEVRRRGSVPPPGHYLCGMANWHPAWLQKYATTKMFMGVYGLLGTIQAMSYMYFIVTLTTLEKRFKIPSQTTGIMLSGNEISQIMLSLILSYIGGQRNRPRWIAWGIVFCGLSCYILVLPHFIYGAGQDVLQLTKEYQDSLRNGTTDASDLLPNVTSTQTEQLCGMGKQTEGCDDLFTYVPLVLIFLSQFVLGVGNTLYYSLGQTYLDDNTKKTNTPLMLAVAMALRMIGPVVGFFFGYISLNTFIDPSKTPLIDSKDPRWLGAWWLGWVILGTLMCLFSGLIGLFPKQLPKRHDPIKHNSHLPLAMRHEELKREENLSLSSRFSSNAALDNIGAGAGANADLPKLKDFPRALMRLLRNKLLIFNITSAVFYILGASGFMTFLTKYMEVQFHKNSQSATIVVGPVSILGMVVGLIGSGLVLSKKKPAVSKVLMWNVIVGCVYIMGQISYAFLYCPDTFSMTHVGDLNLTSACNSNCSCSGISYTPVCHEPTDTTYFSACHAGCQGYNTESKLYENCSCLADAGVIQPNAAQRLLKLLKPTTETDWKPTLQPALESTMDPDMYESRRDFRLSDGVPLLNDDNDYNGFDERLPSRVRRSTPEQVIRPGICMQGCNWSFWVFSITSMVVNWVGSSGRIGNVLVNYRAVETGDKSFAQGLALMMISMFALIPGPIIFGRLIDSTCLVWTKTCHGNGNCQLHDQTRFRYSINFLSCLLTFIGMCFDYLVWYYGRDLDIYGDKEAKQQERANPKDQPITPLLAKKSEKIQEAY
;
A
#
# COMPACT_ATOMS: atom_id res chain seq x y z
N MET A 1 20.56 19.89 -68.01
CA MET A 1 20.11 20.60 -66.78
C MET A 1 18.74 21.19 -67.08
N THR A 2 17.73 21.16 -66.20
CA THR A 2 17.72 20.83 -64.76
C THR A 2 16.62 19.80 -64.42
N GLU A 3 16.60 19.31 -63.19
CA GLU A 3 16.00 18.02 -62.81
C GLU A 3 14.59 18.13 -62.17
N VAL A 4 13.61 17.36 -62.67
CA VAL A 4 12.22 17.39 -62.18
C VAL A 4 12.03 16.45 -60.99
N ARG A 5 12.17 17.00 -59.79
CA ARG A 5 12.05 16.31 -58.49
C ARG A 5 10.62 15.82 -58.20
N ARG A 6 10.25 14.63 -58.67
CA ARG A 6 8.93 14.00 -58.37
C ARG A 6 8.75 13.75 -56.88
N ARG A 7 7.59 14.14 -56.33
CA ARG A 7 7.22 13.94 -54.92
C ARG A 7 6.89 12.47 -54.66
N GLY A 8 7.65 11.82 -53.77
CA GLY A 8 7.11 10.72 -52.96
C GLY A 8 6.23 11.26 -51.84
N SER A 9 5.24 10.49 -51.40
CA SER A 9 4.36 10.82 -50.27
C SER A 9 5.11 10.70 -48.93
N VAL A 10 5.87 11.74 -48.58
CA VAL A 10 6.44 11.90 -47.23
C VAL A 10 5.26 11.99 -46.23
N PRO A 11 5.23 11.18 -45.15
CA PRO A 11 4.18 11.29 -44.14
C PRO A 11 4.22 12.67 -43.47
N PRO A 12 3.07 13.26 -43.10
CA PRO A 12 3.01 14.63 -42.61
C PRO A 12 3.93 14.85 -41.39
N PRO A 13 4.75 15.93 -41.38
CA PRO A 13 5.97 15.99 -40.57
C PRO A 13 5.76 15.87 -39.04
N GLY A 14 4.59 16.27 -38.53
CA GLY A 14 4.27 16.22 -37.10
C GLY A 14 4.06 14.82 -36.48
N HIS A 15 4.20 13.72 -37.24
CA HIS A 15 4.01 12.36 -36.70
C HIS A 15 5.17 11.84 -35.86
N TYR A 16 6.41 12.22 -36.22
CA TYR A 16 7.65 11.68 -35.63
C TYR A 16 8.51 12.75 -34.91
N LEU A 17 8.15 14.03 -35.04
CA LEU A 17 8.86 15.14 -34.39
C LEU A 17 8.33 15.38 -32.96
N CYS A 18 9.24 15.54 -31.99
CA CYS A 18 8.89 16.14 -30.71
C CYS A 18 8.43 17.59 -30.92
N GLY A 19 7.40 18.01 -30.19
CA GLY A 19 6.85 19.36 -30.30
C GLY A 19 5.37 19.47 -30.00
N MET A 20 4.87 20.71 -29.98
CA MET A 20 3.47 21.04 -29.73
C MET A 20 2.94 21.98 -30.83
N ALA A 21 1.75 21.67 -31.35
CA ALA A 21 1.15 22.34 -32.51
C ALA A 21 2.14 22.47 -33.68
N ASN A 22 2.68 23.66 -33.92
CA ASN A 22 3.64 23.97 -34.99
C ASN A 22 5.10 24.09 -34.50
N TRP A 23 5.34 24.11 -33.19
CA TRP A 23 6.67 24.31 -32.59
C TRP A 23 7.43 22.98 -32.44
N HIS A 24 8.44 22.78 -33.28
CA HIS A 24 9.23 21.54 -33.38
C HIS A 24 10.75 21.83 -33.36
N PRO A 25 11.32 22.33 -32.25
CA PRO A 25 12.72 22.76 -32.20
C PRO A 25 13.70 21.58 -32.40
N ALA A 26 14.80 21.84 -33.12
CA ALA A 26 15.79 20.83 -33.47
C ALA A 26 16.47 20.18 -32.25
N TRP A 27 16.77 20.97 -31.21
CA TRP A 27 17.42 20.48 -29.99
C TRP A 27 16.56 19.44 -29.23
N LEU A 28 15.23 19.56 -29.32
CA LEU A 28 14.30 18.66 -28.64
C LEU A 28 14.22 17.28 -29.31
N GLN A 29 14.50 17.20 -30.62
CA GLN A 29 14.50 15.94 -31.37
C GLN A 29 15.58 14.96 -30.86
N LYS A 30 16.67 15.47 -30.28
CA LYS A 30 17.71 14.66 -29.63
C LYS A 30 17.17 13.81 -28.47
N TYR A 31 16.08 14.24 -27.84
CA TYR A 31 15.44 13.55 -26.72
C TYR A 31 14.28 12.63 -27.15
N ALA A 32 13.98 12.51 -28.45
CA ALA A 32 12.94 11.65 -29.02
C ALA A 32 13.29 10.15 -28.94
N THR A 33 13.55 9.62 -27.73
CA THR A 33 14.02 8.26 -27.51
C THR A 33 13.20 7.53 -26.45
N THR A 34 13.09 6.21 -26.60
CA THR A 34 12.32 5.34 -25.70
C THR A 34 12.81 5.40 -24.25
N LYS A 35 14.12 5.62 -24.05
CA LYS A 35 14.74 5.80 -22.73
C LYS A 35 14.28 7.08 -22.05
N MET A 36 14.24 8.20 -22.78
CA MET A 36 13.78 9.48 -22.23
C MET A 36 12.28 9.43 -21.90
N PHE A 37 11.45 8.86 -22.79
CA PHE A 37 10.03 8.67 -22.50
C PHE A 37 9.82 7.80 -21.25
N MET A 38 10.53 6.66 -21.15
CA MET A 38 10.46 5.77 -19.98
C MET A 38 10.86 6.48 -18.69
N GLY A 39 11.92 7.31 -18.72
CA GLY A 39 12.35 8.10 -17.57
C GLY A 39 11.30 9.13 -17.11
N VAL A 40 10.77 9.95 -18.03
CA VAL A 40 9.72 10.94 -17.71
C VAL A 40 8.45 10.26 -17.23
N TYR A 41 8.04 9.16 -17.90
CA TYR A 41 6.87 8.36 -17.51
C TYR A 41 7.04 7.72 -16.12
N GLY A 42 8.21 7.14 -15.83
CA GLY A 42 8.51 6.54 -14.54
C GLY A 42 8.51 7.55 -13.39
N LEU A 43 9.18 8.70 -13.55
CA LEU A 43 9.21 9.79 -12.57
C LEU A 43 7.80 10.38 -12.32
N LEU A 44 7.03 10.56 -13.39
CA LEU A 44 5.63 10.98 -13.32
C LEU A 44 4.80 9.98 -12.49
N GLY A 45 5.00 8.68 -12.69
CA GLY A 45 4.42 7.63 -11.86
C GLY A 45 4.87 7.69 -10.40
N THR A 46 6.15 8.00 -10.14
CA THR A 46 6.66 8.23 -8.78
C THR A 46 5.91 9.39 -8.10
N ILE A 47 5.65 10.49 -8.81
CA ILE A 47 4.89 11.64 -8.30
C ILE A 47 3.43 11.25 -8.03
N GLN A 48 2.76 10.52 -8.93
CA GLN A 48 1.39 10.03 -8.68
C GLN A 48 1.29 9.08 -7.48
N ALA A 49 2.23 8.15 -7.33
CA ALA A 49 2.24 7.21 -6.20
C ALA A 49 2.65 7.88 -4.87
N MET A 50 3.45 8.95 -4.93
CA MET A 50 3.71 9.85 -3.82
C MET A 50 2.44 10.59 -3.39
N SER A 51 1.68 11.18 -4.33
CA SER A 51 0.39 11.82 -4.04
C SER A 51 -0.63 10.86 -3.44
N TYR A 52 -0.70 9.61 -3.94
CA TYR A 52 -1.59 8.60 -3.38
C TYR A 52 -1.30 8.32 -1.90
N MET A 53 -0.02 8.10 -1.52
CA MET A 53 0.31 7.89 -0.10
C MET A 53 0.21 9.16 0.73
N TYR A 54 0.51 10.34 0.17
CA TYR A 54 0.29 11.61 0.84
C TYR A 54 -1.20 11.81 1.18
N PHE A 55 -2.12 11.38 0.31
CA PHE A 55 -3.55 11.31 0.63
C PHE A 55 -3.84 10.38 1.81
N ILE A 56 -3.38 9.12 1.76
CA ILE A 56 -3.63 8.15 2.84
C ILE A 56 -3.06 8.64 4.19
N VAL A 57 -1.91 9.32 4.20
CA VAL A 57 -1.30 9.89 5.41
C VAL A 57 -2.06 11.11 5.93
N THR A 58 -2.51 12.01 5.04
CA THR A 58 -3.25 13.23 5.44
C THR A 58 -4.73 12.98 5.75
N LEU A 59 -5.30 11.85 5.34
CA LEU A 59 -6.72 11.51 5.47
C LEU A 59 -7.24 11.64 6.92
N THR A 60 -6.53 11.10 7.90
CA THR A 60 -6.92 11.17 9.31
C THR A 60 -6.94 12.61 9.85
N THR A 61 -6.15 13.51 9.27
CA THR A 61 -6.15 14.94 9.61
C THR A 61 -7.32 15.67 8.96
N LEU A 62 -7.73 15.27 7.75
CA LEU A 62 -8.97 15.73 7.12
C LEU A 62 -10.21 15.27 7.90
N GLU A 63 -10.25 13.99 8.31
CA GLU A 63 -11.33 13.44 9.14
C GLU A 63 -11.47 14.22 10.46
N LYS A 64 -10.36 14.42 11.20
CA LYS A 64 -10.35 15.28 12.40
C LYS A 64 -10.79 16.71 12.12
N ARG A 65 -10.20 17.38 11.12
CA ARG A 65 -10.44 18.81 10.82
C ARG A 65 -11.89 19.13 10.48
N PHE A 66 -12.56 18.23 9.76
CA PHE A 66 -13.92 18.43 9.25
C PHE A 66 -14.97 17.55 9.95
N LYS A 67 -14.61 16.88 11.06
CA LYS A 67 -15.47 15.96 11.83
C LYS A 67 -16.15 14.90 10.94
N ILE A 68 -15.43 14.35 9.98
CA ILE A 68 -15.96 13.37 9.00
C ILE A 68 -15.96 11.97 9.64
N PRO A 69 -17.10 11.28 9.75
CA PRO A 69 -17.14 9.91 10.24
C PRO A 69 -16.58 8.94 9.19
N SER A 70 -15.73 7.99 9.60
CA SER A 70 -15.00 7.10 8.68
C SER A 70 -15.89 6.23 7.77
N GLN A 71 -17.19 6.11 8.05
CA GLN A 71 -18.16 5.48 7.13
C GLN A 71 -18.38 6.29 5.85
N THR A 72 -18.44 7.64 5.92
CA THR A 72 -18.59 8.49 4.72
C THR A 72 -17.27 8.70 4.01
N THR A 73 -16.13 8.58 4.70
CA THR A 73 -14.80 8.51 4.09
C THR A 73 -14.71 7.46 2.98
N GLY A 74 -15.25 6.24 3.19
CA GLY A 74 -15.26 5.20 2.16
C GLY A 74 -15.98 5.60 0.86
N ILE A 75 -17.12 6.29 0.98
CA ILE A 75 -17.87 6.83 -0.17
C ILE A 75 -17.04 7.90 -0.88
N MET A 76 -16.45 8.82 -0.09
CA MET A 76 -15.60 9.91 -0.57
C MET A 76 -14.39 9.41 -1.37
N LEU A 77 -13.76 8.29 -0.98
CA LEU A 77 -12.62 7.71 -1.71
C LEU A 77 -13.04 7.06 -3.03
N SER A 78 -14.21 6.41 -3.04
CA SER A 78 -14.69 5.60 -4.19
C SER A 78 -14.87 6.36 -5.50
N GLY A 79 -14.83 7.70 -5.50
CA GLY A 79 -14.89 8.53 -6.71
C GLY A 79 -13.83 8.15 -7.75
N ASN A 80 -12.62 7.77 -7.32
CA ASN A 80 -11.54 7.30 -8.19
C ASN A 80 -11.94 6.03 -8.96
N GLU A 81 -12.42 5.02 -8.26
CA GLU A 81 -12.88 3.74 -8.83
C GLU A 81 -14.14 3.91 -9.68
N ILE A 82 -15.11 4.74 -9.24
CA ILE A 82 -16.32 5.06 -10.00
C ILE A 82 -15.97 5.69 -11.34
N SER A 83 -15.05 6.67 -11.37
CA SER A 83 -14.60 7.29 -12.64
C SER A 83 -13.94 6.28 -13.57
N GLN A 84 -13.17 5.33 -13.04
CA GLN A 84 -12.56 4.24 -13.81
C GLN A 84 -13.64 3.29 -14.37
N ILE A 85 -14.64 2.92 -13.59
CA ILE A 85 -15.75 2.06 -14.05
C ILE A 85 -16.53 2.73 -15.18
N MET A 86 -16.86 4.03 -15.06
CA MET A 86 -17.66 4.74 -16.05
C MET A 86 -16.89 5.13 -17.32
N LEU A 87 -15.60 5.53 -17.20
CA LEU A 87 -14.90 6.24 -18.29
C LEU A 87 -13.68 5.48 -18.85
N SER A 88 -13.14 4.47 -18.17
CA SER A 88 -11.84 3.88 -18.57
C SER A 88 -11.85 3.22 -19.95
N LEU A 89 -12.92 2.50 -20.30
CA LEU A 89 -13.10 1.92 -21.63
C LEU A 89 -13.09 2.99 -22.74
N ILE A 90 -13.88 4.06 -22.56
CA ILE A 90 -14.08 5.11 -23.56
C ILE A 90 -12.79 5.92 -23.75
N LEU A 91 -12.18 6.38 -22.65
CA LEU A 91 -10.94 7.15 -22.65
C LEU A 91 -9.77 6.35 -23.26
N SER A 92 -9.68 5.06 -22.95
CA SER A 92 -8.60 4.20 -23.46
C SER A 92 -8.79 3.83 -24.93
N TYR A 93 -10.02 3.66 -25.40
CA TYR A 93 -10.34 3.46 -26.82
C TYR A 93 -10.00 4.71 -27.66
N ILE A 94 -10.50 5.89 -27.27
CA ILE A 94 -10.32 7.14 -28.04
C ILE A 94 -8.87 7.63 -27.94
N GLY A 95 -8.27 7.64 -26.75
CA GLY A 95 -6.88 8.05 -26.53
C GLY A 95 -5.88 7.10 -27.18
N GLY A 96 -6.20 5.80 -27.23
CA GLY A 96 -5.36 4.74 -27.80
C GLY A 96 -5.03 4.92 -29.27
N GLN A 97 -6.00 5.39 -30.06
CA GLN A 97 -5.89 5.58 -31.51
C GLN A 97 -5.36 6.98 -31.89
N ARG A 98 -5.54 7.97 -31.01
CA ARG A 98 -5.04 9.35 -31.16
C ARG A 98 -3.55 9.45 -30.78
N ASN A 99 -3.05 10.66 -30.53
CA ASN A 99 -1.66 10.86 -30.08
C ASN A 99 -1.57 10.58 -28.56
N ARG A 100 -1.17 9.34 -28.19
CA ARG A 100 -1.16 8.86 -26.80
C ARG A 100 -0.40 9.78 -25.82
N PRO A 101 0.86 10.23 -26.06
CA PRO A 101 1.54 11.22 -25.22
C PRO A 101 0.73 12.47 -24.87
N ARG A 102 -0.02 13.04 -25.83
CA ARG A 102 -0.85 14.23 -25.58
C ARG A 102 -2.10 13.91 -24.76
N TRP A 103 -2.64 12.70 -24.87
CA TRP A 103 -3.74 12.24 -23.99
C TRP A 103 -3.26 11.89 -22.58
N ILE A 104 -2.04 11.34 -22.43
CA ILE A 104 -1.38 11.15 -21.13
C ILE A 104 -1.18 12.51 -20.47
N ALA A 105 -0.65 13.51 -21.19
CA ALA A 105 -0.48 14.86 -20.68
C ALA A 105 -1.79 15.44 -20.11
N TRP A 106 -2.89 15.40 -20.86
CA TRP A 106 -4.21 15.83 -20.36
C TRP A 106 -4.67 15.04 -19.13
N GLY A 107 -4.43 13.72 -19.09
CA GLY A 107 -4.67 12.92 -17.88
C GLY A 107 -3.92 13.43 -16.65
N ILE A 108 -2.66 13.84 -16.83
CA ILE A 108 -1.86 14.42 -15.74
C ILE A 108 -2.29 15.85 -15.37
N VAL A 109 -2.82 16.64 -16.31
CA VAL A 109 -3.48 17.91 -15.97
C VAL A 109 -4.68 17.66 -15.05
N PHE A 110 -5.46 16.60 -15.29
CA PHE A 110 -6.52 16.19 -14.36
C PHE A 110 -5.97 15.72 -13.01
N CYS A 111 -4.89 14.92 -12.95
CA CYS A 111 -4.24 14.57 -11.67
C CYS A 111 -3.75 15.82 -10.90
N GLY A 112 -3.18 16.81 -11.60
CA GLY A 112 -2.78 18.10 -11.01
C GLY A 112 -3.99 18.90 -10.51
N LEU A 113 -5.06 18.97 -11.29
CA LEU A 113 -6.32 19.62 -10.92
C LEU A 113 -6.95 18.97 -9.67
N SER A 114 -6.96 17.64 -9.57
CA SER A 114 -7.44 16.95 -8.37
C SER A 114 -6.63 17.32 -7.12
N CYS A 115 -5.31 17.53 -7.24
CA CYS A 115 -4.50 18.02 -6.13
C CYS A 115 -4.95 19.40 -5.67
N TYR A 116 -5.19 20.35 -6.59
CA TYR A 116 -5.68 21.69 -6.22
C TYR A 116 -7.09 21.67 -5.62
N ILE A 117 -7.99 20.80 -6.10
CA ILE A 117 -9.33 20.64 -5.52
C ILE A 117 -9.25 20.20 -4.05
N LEU A 118 -8.25 19.40 -3.65
CA LEU A 118 -8.02 19.05 -2.24
C LEU A 118 -7.54 20.23 -1.39
N VAL A 119 -6.92 21.27 -1.96
CA VAL A 119 -6.52 22.47 -1.22
C VAL A 119 -7.71 23.38 -0.93
N LEU A 120 -8.74 23.37 -1.78
CA LEU A 120 -9.90 24.28 -1.67
C LEU A 120 -10.59 24.28 -0.29
N PRO A 121 -10.85 23.13 0.39
CA PRO A 121 -11.40 23.14 1.75
C PRO A 121 -10.57 23.95 2.76
N HIS A 122 -9.24 24.02 2.62
CA HIS A 122 -8.43 24.87 3.50
C HIS A 122 -8.55 26.35 3.14
N PHE A 123 -8.56 26.72 1.87
CA PHE A 123 -8.76 28.12 1.46
C PHE A 123 -10.18 28.64 1.76
N ILE A 124 -11.19 27.77 1.83
CA ILE A 124 -12.57 28.14 2.16
C ILE A 124 -12.81 28.20 3.68
N TYR A 125 -12.27 27.25 4.47
CA TYR A 125 -12.58 27.11 5.89
C TYR A 125 -11.41 27.41 6.85
N GLY A 126 -10.22 27.73 6.33
CA GLY A 126 -9.02 28.04 7.10
C GLY A 126 -8.54 26.91 8.04
N ALA A 127 -7.68 27.28 8.99
CA ALA A 127 -7.19 26.38 10.03
C ALA A 127 -8.29 25.86 10.97
N GLY A 128 -9.33 26.67 11.22
CA GLY A 128 -10.44 26.36 12.14
C GLY A 128 -10.31 27.05 13.49
N GLN A 129 -11.42 27.56 14.03
CA GLN A 129 -11.43 28.37 15.25
C GLN A 129 -10.96 27.57 16.48
N ASP A 130 -11.44 26.34 16.63
CA ASP A 130 -11.11 25.37 17.69
C ASP A 130 -9.59 25.17 17.87
N VAL A 131 -8.82 25.28 16.77
CA VAL A 131 -7.36 25.07 16.74
C VAL A 131 -6.59 26.39 16.75
N LEU A 132 -7.16 27.47 16.20
CA LEU A 132 -6.60 28.82 16.34
C LEU A 132 -6.66 29.32 17.79
N GLN A 133 -7.64 28.87 18.58
CA GLN A 133 -7.70 29.10 20.04
C GLN A 133 -6.47 28.56 20.80
N LEU A 134 -5.73 27.61 20.21
CA LEU A 134 -4.53 27.00 20.81
C LEU A 134 -3.22 27.69 20.34
N THR A 135 -3.30 28.95 19.88
CA THR A 135 -2.15 29.76 19.43
C THR A 135 -1.89 30.93 20.37
N LYS A 136 -0.62 31.35 20.48
CA LYS A 136 -0.25 32.51 21.30
C LYS A 136 -0.89 33.79 20.79
N GLU A 137 -0.92 34.00 19.47
CA GLU A 137 -1.48 35.22 18.89
C GLU A 137 -2.96 35.37 19.20
N TYR A 138 -3.72 34.27 19.30
CA TYR A 138 -5.12 34.31 19.74
C TYR A 138 -5.24 34.63 21.23
N GLN A 139 -4.48 33.94 22.09
CA GLN A 139 -4.52 34.14 23.53
C GLN A 139 -4.09 35.56 23.93
N ASP A 140 -3.05 36.10 23.28
CA ASP A 140 -2.60 37.47 23.46
C ASP A 140 -3.61 38.48 22.89
N SER A 141 -4.39 38.13 21.85
CA SER A 141 -5.48 39.00 21.36
C SER A 141 -6.66 39.09 22.33
N LEU A 142 -7.00 38.01 23.04
CA LEU A 142 -7.96 38.08 24.15
C LEU A 142 -7.39 38.94 25.29
N ARG A 143 -6.14 38.68 25.69
CA ARG A 143 -5.49 39.35 26.83
C ARG A 143 -5.27 40.85 26.62
N ASN A 144 -5.04 41.28 25.38
CA ASN A 144 -4.94 42.70 25.03
C ASN A 144 -6.32 43.34 24.72
N GLY A 145 -7.37 42.53 24.56
CA GLY A 145 -8.75 42.96 24.35
C GLY A 145 -9.54 43.20 25.64
N THR A 146 -8.97 42.90 26.82
CA THR A 146 -9.64 43.01 28.12
C THR A 146 -8.87 43.88 29.11
N THR A 147 -9.29 45.13 29.27
CA THR A 147 -8.86 45.96 30.43
C THR A 147 -9.54 45.55 31.74
N ASP A 148 -10.70 44.89 31.67
CA ASP A 148 -11.55 44.57 32.83
C ASP A 148 -12.13 43.15 32.73
N ALA A 149 -11.31 42.11 32.99
CA ALA A 149 -11.77 40.71 33.00
C ALA A 149 -10.94 39.78 33.92
N SER A 150 -10.91 40.05 35.23
CA SER A 150 -10.28 39.15 36.21
C SER A 150 -11.05 37.84 36.46
N ASP A 151 -12.35 37.79 36.13
CA ASP A 151 -13.27 36.71 36.53
C ASP A 151 -13.57 35.69 35.42
N LEU A 152 -12.90 35.77 34.26
CA LEU A 152 -13.06 34.82 33.14
C LEU A 152 -11.75 34.13 32.74
N LEU A 153 -11.02 33.66 33.76
CA LEU A 153 -10.10 32.54 33.61
C LEU A 153 -10.88 31.22 33.76
N PRO A 154 -11.30 30.54 32.68
CA PRO A 154 -11.60 29.12 32.78
C PRO A 154 -10.32 28.43 33.26
N ASN A 155 -10.38 27.73 34.40
CA ASN A 155 -9.22 27.02 34.92
C ASN A 155 -8.90 25.85 33.99
N VAL A 156 -7.95 26.05 33.06
CA VAL A 156 -7.51 25.01 32.11
C VAL A 156 -6.54 24.03 32.81
N THR A 157 -6.96 23.50 33.97
CA THR A 157 -6.61 22.15 34.35
C THR A 157 -7.05 21.24 33.21
N SER A 158 -6.09 20.74 32.42
CA SER A 158 -6.39 19.85 31.31
C SER A 158 -6.81 18.49 31.88
N THR A 159 -8.10 18.36 32.16
CA THR A 159 -8.76 17.11 32.58
C THR A 159 -8.79 16.17 31.38
N GLN A 160 -7.64 15.53 31.12
CA GLN A 160 -7.55 14.40 30.21
C GLN A 160 -8.48 13.29 30.70
N THR A 161 -9.01 12.51 29.76
CA THR A 161 -10.08 11.53 29.97
C THR A 161 -9.60 10.24 30.67
N GLU A 162 -8.64 10.35 31.60
CA GLU A 162 -8.05 9.24 32.34
C GLU A 162 -8.95 8.85 33.53
N GLN A 163 -9.89 7.96 33.25
CA GLN A 163 -10.83 7.42 34.24
C GLN A 163 -10.12 6.41 35.16
N LEU A 164 -9.57 6.93 36.26
CA LEU A 164 -9.00 6.19 37.39
C LEU A 164 -10.09 5.48 38.22
N CYS A 165 -9.69 4.51 39.04
CA CYS A 165 -10.58 3.80 39.96
C CYS A 165 -11.31 4.80 40.88
N GLY A 166 -12.65 4.80 40.86
CA GLY A 166 -13.50 5.67 41.68
C GLY A 166 -13.87 7.04 41.06
N MET A 167 -13.38 7.38 39.86
CA MET A 167 -13.76 8.63 39.17
C MET A 167 -15.03 8.46 38.33
N GLY A 168 -16.02 9.32 38.57
CA GLY A 168 -17.33 9.27 37.90
C GLY A 168 -17.30 9.68 36.42
N LYS A 169 -18.15 9.05 35.61
CA LYS A 169 -18.24 9.30 34.16
C LYS A 169 -19.06 10.55 33.84
N GLN A 170 -18.39 11.63 33.41
CA GLN A 170 -19.05 12.74 32.72
C GLN A 170 -19.43 12.34 31.30
N THR A 171 -20.61 12.75 30.84
CA THR A 171 -21.10 12.57 29.47
C THR A 171 -20.94 13.87 28.67
N GLU A 172 -20.08 13.85 27.65
CA GLU A 172 -20.00 14.92 26.66
C GLU A 172 -21.27 14.96 25.77
N GLY A 173 -21.65 16.16 25.33
CA GLY A 173 -22.83 16.39 24.47
C GLY A 173 -22.52 16.19 22.97
N CYS A 174 -23.55 15.84 22.20
CA CYS A 174 -23.45 15.57 20.76
C CYS A 174 -23.71 16.83 19.90
N ASP A 175 -22.74 17.75 19.78
CA ASP A 175 -22.85 18.96 18.95
C ASP A 175 -22.26 18.78 17.53
N ASP A 176 -23.03 18.15 16.63
CA ASP A 176 -22.64 17.86 15.25
C ASP A 176 -23.15 18.90 14.22
N LEU A 177 -22.41 20.01 14.05
CA LEU A 177 -22.62 20.94 12.93
C LEU A 177 -22.01 20.40 11.63
N PHE A 178 -22.64 19.38 11.04
CA PHE A 178 -22.09 18.66 9.89
C PHE A 178 -22.07 19.49 8.60
N THR A 179 -20.89 19.68 8.01
CA THR A 179 -20.71 20.50 6.80
C THR A 179 -20.42 19.62 5.57
N TYR A 180 -21.34 19.58 4.61
CA TYR A 180 -21.26 18.69 3.44
C TYR A 180 -20.23 19.10 2.35
N VAL A 181 -19.84 20.38 2.29
CA VAL A 181 -19.03 20.91 1.17
C VAL A 181 -17.63 20.27 1.04
N PRO A 182 -16.85 20.07 2.12
CA PRO A 182 -15.57 19.35 2.03
C PRO A 182 -15.70 17.93 1.45
N LEU A 183 -16.75 17.18 1.81
CA LEU A 183 -16.98 15.82 1.32
C LEU A 183 -17.19 15.81 -0.20
N VAL A 184 -18.00 16.75 -0.72
CA VAL A 184 -18.25 16.90 -2.17
C VAL A 184 -16.97 17.28 -2.90
N LEU A 185 -16.16 18.20 -2.35
CA LEU A 185 -14.88 18.60 -2.95
C LEU A 185 -13.88 17.45 -3.00
N ILE A 186 -13.73 16.66 -1.93
CA ILE A 186 -12.78 15.54 -1.90
C ILE A 186 -13.26 14.40 -2.81
N PHE A 187 -14.57 14.08 -2.85
CA PHE A 187 -15.12 13.11 -3.81
C PHE A 187 -14.88 13.55 -5.26
N LEU A 188 -15.13 14.83 -5.58
CA LEU A 188 -14.88 15.39 -6.90
C LEU A 188 -13.38 15.31 -7.27
N SER A 189 -12.49 15.58 -6.31
CA SER A 189 -11.05 15.39 -6.52
C SER A 189 -10.71 13.94 -6.86
N GLN A 190 -11.18 12.95 -6.09
CA GLN A 190 -10.91 11.54 -6.35
C GLN A 190 -11.46 11.09 -7.71
N PHE A 191 -12.64 11.57 -8.10
CA PHE A 191 -13.20 11.32 -9.43
C PHE A 191 -12.34 11.90 -10.56
N VAL A 192 -11.85 13.13 -10.43
CA VAL A 192 -10.95 13.76 -11.40
C VAL A 192 -9.57 13.06 -11.43
N LEU A 193 -9.08 12.60 -10.28
CA LEU A 193 -7.84 11.83 -10.17
C LEU A 193 -7.93 10.50 -10.92
N GLY A 194 -9.05 9.79 -10.84
CA GLY A 194 -9.27 8.52 -11.53
C GLY A 194 -9.39 8.63 -13.06
N VAL A 195 -9.93 9.74 -13.58
CA VAL A 195 -9.85 10.12 -15.01
C VAL A 195 -8.39 10.25 -15.46
N GLY A 196 -7.54 10.90 -14.65
CA GLY A 196 -6.13 11.04 -14.94
C GLY A 196 -5.33 9.74 -14.84
N ASN A 197 -5.56 8.97 -13.77
CA ASN A 197 -4.98 7.65 -13.54
C ASN A 197 -5.26 6.70 -14.72
N THR A 198 -6.52 6.66 -15.17
CA THR A 198 -6.95 5.90 -16.36
C THR A 198 -6.02 6.13 -17.55
N LEU A 199 -5.85 7.40 -17.94
CA LEU A 199 -5.08 7.79 -19.12
C LEU A 199 -3.59 7.50 -18.97
N TYR A 200 -3.04 7.69 -17.77
CA TYR A 200 -1.65 7.35 -17.46
C TYR A 200 -1.39 5.83 -17.56
N TYR A 201 -2.26 5.00 -16.98
CA TYR A 201 -2.06 3.54 -16.94
C TYR A 201 -2.37 2.85 -18.28
N SER A 202 -3.44 3.24 -18.99
CA SER A 202 -3.83 2.54 -20.23
C SER A 202 -3.04 2.96 -21.46
N LEU A 203 -2.65 4.23 -21.57
CA LEU A 203 -1.95 4.77 -22.75
C LEU A 203 -0.43 4.75 -22.60
N GLY A 204 0.10 4.94 -21.39
CA GLY A 204 1.54 5.07 -21.16
C GLY A 204 2.31 3.78 -21.34
N GLN A 205 1.87 2.71 -20.67
CA GLN A 205 2.49 1.38 -20.77
C GLN A 205 2.39 0.80 -22.18
N THR A 206 1.28 1.04 -22.87
CA THR A 206 1.05 0.55 -24.24
C THR A 206 1.81 1.36 -25.28
N TYR A 207 1.96 2.68 -25.10
CA TYR A 207 2.89 3.49 -25.92
C TYR A 207 4.33 3.02 -25.73
N LEU A 208 4.73 2.66 -24.51
CA LEU A 208 6.07 2.15 -24.24
C LEU A 208 6.32 0.80 -24.93
N ASP A 209 5.36 -0.14 -24.94
CA ASP A 209 5.50 -1.38 -25.73
C ASP A 209 5.54 -1.14 -27.24
N ASP A 210 4.64 -0.30 -27.79
CA ASP A 210 4.59 -0.03 -29.24
C ASP A 210 5.83 0.72 -29.77
N ASN A 211 6.56 1.43 -28.90
CA ASN A 211 7.78 2.17 -29.25
C ASN A 211 9.08 1.55 -28.66
N THR A 212 9.04 0.29 -28.21
CA THR A 212 10.22 -0.50 -27.81
C THR A 212 10.37 -1.71 -28.73
N LYS A 213 11.60 -2.21 -28.93
CA LYS A 213 11.77 -3.58 -29.50
C LYS A 213 11.15 -4.57 -28.52
N LYS A 214 10.24 -5.45 -28.98
CA LYS A 214 9.45 -6.37 -28.12
C LYS A 214 10.27 -7.17 -27.09
N THR A 215 11.53 -7.50 -27.41
CA THR A 215 12.49 -8.14 -26.51
C THR A 215 12.95 -7.27 -25.34
N ASN A 216 13.00 -5.95 -25.52
CA ASN A 216 13.43 -4.97 -24.53
C ASN A 216 12.24 -4.32 -23.77
N THR A 217 11.00 -4.47 -24.24
CA THR A 217 9.80 -4.00 -23.51
C THR A 217 9.75 -4.50 -22.06
N PRO A 218 10.02 -5.79 -21.73
CA PRO A 218 9.93 -6.29 -20.36
C PRO A 218 10.79 -5.47 -19.39
N LEU A 219 12.03 -5.17 -19.76
CA LEU A 219 12.93 -4.33 -18.96
C LEU A 219 12.50 -2.86 -18.89
N MET A 220 11.93 -2.29 -19.96
CA MET A 220 11.44 -0.90 -19.94
C MET A 220 10.20 -0.75 -19.05
N LEU A 221 9.27 -1.71 -19.08
CA LEU A 221 8.13 -1.77 -18.16
C LEU A 221 8.60 -2.01 -16.72
N ALA A 222 9.59 -2.89 -16.50
CA ALA A 222 10.17 -3.14 -15.19
C ALA A 222 10.67 -1.88 -14.51
N VAL A 223 11.52 -1.11 -15.20
CA VAL A 223 12.12 0.11 -14.64
C VAL A 223 11.06 1.20 -14.42
N ALA A 224 10.11 1.37 -15.34
CA ALA A 224 9.00 2.32 -15.15
C ALA A 224 8.12 1.96 -13.93
N MET A 225 7.80 0.68 -13.74
CA MET A 225 7.03 0.22 -12.58
C MET A 225 7.84 0.30 -11.28
N ALA A 226 9.13 0.00 -11.31
CA ALA A 226 10.02 0.08 -10.15
C ALA A 226 10.21 1.54 -9.67
N LEU A 227 10.40 2.50 -10.58
CA LEU A 227 10.42 3.93 -10.26
C LEU A 227 9.10 4.37 -9.58
N ARG A 228 7.95 3.92 -10.08
CA ARG A 228 6.64 4.17 -9.47
C ARG A 228 6.54 3.62 -8.03
N MET A 229 7.17 2.48 -7.73
CA MET A 229 7.18 1.88 -6.38
C MET A 229 8.00 2.65 -5.35
N ILE A 230 8.87 3.58 -5.75
CA ILE A 230 9.62 4.46 -4.82
C ILE A 230 8.72 5.58 -4.27
N GLY A 231 7.75 6.04 -5.06
CA GLY A 231 6.85 7.15 -4.73
C GLY A 231 6.18 7.06 -3.36
N PRO A 232 5.61 5.90 -2.97
CA PRO A 232 5.05 5.68 -1.63
C PRO A 232 5.99 6.04 -0.47
N VAL A 233 7.28 5.68 -0.55
CA VAL A 233 8.26 5.93 0.51
C VAL A 233 8.51 7.44 0.67
N VAL A 234 8.62 8.15 -0.46
CA VAL A 234 8.75 9.62 -0.47
C VAL A 234 7.47 10.29 0.02
N GLY A 235 6.29 9.72 -0.31
CA GLY A 235 4.99 10.19 0.16
C GLY A 235 4.82 10.10 1.68
N PHE A 236 5.30 9.04 2.32
CA PHE A 236 5.34 8.94 3.79
C PHE A 236 6.25 10.01 4.41
N PHE A 237 7.46 10.22 3.86
CA PHE A 237 8.39 11.23 4.35
C PHE A 237 7.83 12.66 4.20
N PHE A 238 7.23 12.96 3.05
CA PHE A 238 6.60 14.24 2.76
C PHE A 238 5.34 14.49 3.60
N GLY A 239 4.55 13.44 3.83
CA GLY A 239 3.42 13.45 4.77
C GLY A 239 3.86 13.71 6.21
N TYR A 240 4.94 13.09 6.68
CA TYR A 240 5.50 13.31 8.02
C TYR A 240 5.93 14.77 8.24
N ILE A 241 6.62 15.39 7.28
CA ILE A 241 6.99 16.81 7.34
C ILE A 241 5.73 17.69 7.39
N SER A 242 4.74 17.42 6.54
CA SER A 242 3.48 18.17 6.50
C SER A 242 2.68 18.04 7.80
N LEU A 243 2.61 16.83 8.39
CA LEU A 243 1.85 16.60 9.62
C LEU A 243 2.52 17.16 10.88
N ASN A 244 3.86 17.20 10.92
CA ASN A 244 4.61 17.83 12.02
C ASN A 244 4.70 19.37 11.90
N THR A 245 4.27 19.95 10.79
CA THR A 245 4.16 21.41 10.60
C THR A 245 2.77 21.85 11.01
N PHE A 246 2.62 22.88 11.86
CA PHE A 246 1.30 23.35 12.30
C PHE A 246 0.42 23.81 11.13
N ILE A 247 -0.91 23.58 11.20
CA ILE A 247 -1.86 23.80 10.09
C ILE A 247 -1.81 25.19 9.46
N ASP A 248 -1.50 26.23 10.24
CA ASP A 248 -1.14 27.56 9.76
C ASP A 248 0.32 27.88 10.17
N PRO A 249 1.29 27.75 9.24
CA PRO A 249 2.70 28.02 9.52
C PRO A 249 3.03 29.48 9.90
N SER A 250 2.07 30.41 9.86
CA SER A 250 2.24 31.80 10.30
C SER A 250 1.93 32.04 11.79
N LYS A 251 1.48 31.01 12.51
CA LYS A 251 1.04 31.10 13.92
C LYS A 251 1.90 30.25 14.84
N THR A 252 2.04 30.68 16.09
CA THR A 252 2.83 29.97 17.11
C THR A 252 1.90 29.15 18.03
N PRO A 253 1.89 27.80 17.91
CA PRO A 253 1.04 26.96 18.74
C PRO A 253 1.53 26.91 20.19
N LEU A 254 0.59 26.72 21.11
CA LEU A 254 0.82 26.42 22.53
C LEU A 254 0.98 24.91 22.80
N ILE A 255 0.64 24.07 21.82
CA ILE A 255 0.67 22.60 21.89
C ILE A 255 1.79 22.01 21.02
N ASP A 256 2.32 20.84 21.42
CA ASP A 256 3.26 20.04 20.62
C ASP A 256 2.51 19.13 19.64
N SER A 257 3.21 18.71 18.59
CA SER A 257 2.86 17.66 17.60
C SER A 257 2.35 16.32 18.16
N LYS A 258 2.47 16.10 19.47
CA LYS A 258 2.02 14.91 20.20
C LYS A 258 0.64 15.08 20.86
N ASP A 259 0.10 16.29 20.92
CA ASP A 259 -1.24 16.56 21.45
C ASP A 259 -2.32 15.99 20.50
N PRO A 260 -3.35 15.26 20.98
CA PRO A 260 -4.39 14.69 20.12
C PRO A 260 -5.17 15.74 19.32
N ARG A 261 -5.19 17.02 19.75
CA ARG A 261 -5.82 18.16 19.06
C ARG A 261 -4.96 18.78 17.97
N TRP A 262 -3.69 18.39 17.84
CA TRP A 262 -2.80 18.90 16.80
C TRP A 262 -3.33 18.55 15.40
N LEU A 263 -3.39 19.58 14.55
CA LEU A 263 -3.62 19.45 13.11
C LEU A 263 -2.40 19.95 12.35
N GLY A 264 -1.91 19.13 11.42
CA GLY A 264 -0.79 19.48 10.56
C GLY A 264 -1.18 20.25 9.30
N ALA A 265 -0.19 20.81 8.59
CA ALA A 265 -0.29 21.54 7.33
C ALA A 265 -0.55 20.62 6.13
N TRP A 266 -1.60 19.79 6.22
CA TRP A 266 -1.98 18.75 5.25
C TRP A 266 -2.20 19.29 3.82
N TRP A 267 -2.54 20.57 3.70
CA TRP A 267 -2.82 21.26 2.44
C TRP A 267 -1.55 21.63 1.65
N LEU A 268 -0.41 21.79 2.34
CA LEU A 268 0.81 22.38 1.78
C LEU A 268 1.44 21.48 0.71
N GLY A 269 1.52 20.17 0.99
CA GLY A 269 2.05 19.20 0.04
C GLY A 269 1.20 19.07 -1.23
N TRP A 270 -0.12 19.29 -1.16
CA TRP A 270 -1.00 19.24 -2.33
C TRP A 270 -0.67 20.28 -3.40
N VAL A 271 -0.25 21.49 -2.98
CA VAL A 271 0.19 22.56 -3.89
C VAL A 271 1.48 22.14 -4.62
N ILE A 272 2.44 21.57 -3.88
CA ILE A 272 3.73 21.11 -4.43
C ILE A 272 3.54 19.92 -5.38
N LEU A 273 2.67 18.97 -5.02
CA LEU A 273 2.36 17.81 -5.86
C LEU A 273 1.61 18.21 -7.14
N GLY A 274 0.61 19.10 -7.03
CA GLY A 274 -0.15 19.61 -8.18
C GLY A 274 0.71 20.40 -9.16
N THR A 275 1.61 21.27 -8.68
CA THR A 275 2.55 22.01 -9.53
C THR A 275 3.54 21.09 -10.24
N LEU A 276 4.12 20.11 -9.54
CA LEU A 276 5.02 19.10 -10.12
C LEU A 276 4.32 18.25 -11.20
N MET A 277 3.07 17.83 -10.98
CA MET A 277 2.31 17.10 -12.00
C MET A 277 2.08 17.94 -13.26
N CYS A 278 1.66 19.20 -13.12
CA CYS A 278 1.46 20.09 -14.27
C CYS A 278 2.77 20.33 -15.06
N LEU A 279 3.91 20.46 -14.37
CA LEU A 279 5.22 20.59 -15.01
C LEU A 279 5.60 19.33 -15.81
N PHE A 280 5.45 18.13 -15.24
CA PHE A 280 5.74 16.87 -15.94
C PHE A 280 4.72 16.54 -17.04
N SER A 281 3.48 17.05 -16.96
CA SER A 281 2.51 16.99 -18.06
C SER A 281 3.01 17.71 -19.31
N GLY A 282 3.60 18.89 -19.16
CA GLY A 282 4.25 19.61 -20.26
C GLY A 282 5.37 18.79 -20.92
N LEU A 283 6.20 18.12 -20.11
CA LEU A 283 7.30 17.28 -20.60
C LEU A 283 6.79 16.04 -21.36
N ILE A 284 5.77 15.33 -20.85
CA ILE A 284 5.26 14.11 -21.52
C ILE A 284 4.46 14.45 -22.80
N GLY A 285 3.80 15.61 -22.83
CA GLY A 285 3.01 16.08 -23.99
C GLY A 285 3.83 16.49 -25.22
N LEU A 286 5.15 16.70 -25.06
CA LEU A 286 6.08 17.05 -26.14
C LEU A 286 6.53 15.84 -26.99
N PHE A 287 6.30 14.59 -26.56
CA PHE A 287 6.72 13.41 -27.32
C PHE A 287 5.82 13.15 -28.57
N PRO A 288 6.39 12.62 -29.67
CA PRO A 288 5.67 12.39 -30.92
C PRO A 288 4.68 11.22 -30.82
N LYS A 289 3.74 11.12 -31.79
CA LYS A 289 2.79 10.00 -31.84
C LYS A 289 3.49 8.64 -31.98
N GLN A 290 4.64 8.61 -32.66
CA GLN A 290 5.55 7.46 -32.70
C GLN A 290 6.99 7.96 -32.59
N LEU A 291 7.83 7.27 -31.82
CA LEU A 291 9.25 7.59 -31.70
C LEU A 291 9.99 7.22 -33.00
N PRO A 292 10.95 8.05 -33.47
CA PRO A 292 11.76 7.72 -34.63
C PRO A 292 12.46 6.36 -34.48
N LYS A 293 12.10 5.39 -35.32
CA LYS A 293 12.88 4.16 -35.44
C LYS A 293 14.24 4.52 -36.03
N ARG A 294 15.31 4.24 -35.29
CA ARG A 294 16.67 4.37 -35.82
C ARG A 294 16.82 3.36 -36.96
N HIS A 295 16.71 3.85 -38.20
CA HIS A 295 17.22 3.10 -39.34
C HIS A 295 18.73 2.98 -39.14
N ASP A 296 19.21 1.75 -38.98
CA ASP A 296 20.63 1.48 -39.16
C ASP A 296 20.98 1.81 -40.62
N PRO A 297 22.07 2.57 -40.88
CA PRO A 297 22.43 2.95 -42.23
C PRO A 297 22.67 1.68 -43.06
N ILE A 298 22.19 1.67 -44.31
CA ILE A 298 22.28 0.52 -45.21
C ILE A 298 23.75 0.10 -45.30
N LYS A 299 24.06 -1.08 -44.75
CA LYS A 299 25.34 -1.74 -45.01
C LYS A 299 25.37 -2.18 -46.47
N HIS A 300 25.79 -1.29 -47.36
CA HIS A 300 26.19 -1.70 -48.69
C HIS A 300 27.30 -2.75 -48.54
N ASN A 301 27.08 -3.95 -49.09
CA ASN A 301 28.10 -4.97 -49.14
C ASN A 301 29.26 -4.48 -50.02
N SER A 302 30.36 -4.09 -49.38
CA SER A 302 31.55 -3.51 -50.01
C SER A 302 32.21 -4.44 -51.04
N HIS A 303 31.93 -5.74 -50.95
CA HIS A 303 32.47 -6.79 -51.81
C HIS A 303 31.72 -6.99 -53.13
N LEU A 304 30.60 -6.28 -53.38
CA LEU A 304 29.86 -6.42 -54.64
C LEU A 304 30.46 -5.53 -55.76
N PRO A 305 30.81 -6.09 -56.94
CA PRO A 305 31.31 -5.33 -58.09
C PRO A 305 30.40 -4.17 -58.50
N LEU A 306 31.01 -3.09 -59.00
CA LEU A 306 30.32 -1.82 -59.26
C LEU A 306 29.15 -1.95 -60.24
N ALA A 307 29.26 -2.84 -61.24
CA ALA A 307 28.20 -3.15 -62.20
C ALA A 307 26.97 -3.77 -61.52
N MET A 308 27.16 -4.81 -60.69
CA MET A 308 26.07 -5.42 -59.92
C MET A 308 25.43 -4.43 -58.96
N ARG A 309 26.19 -3.52 -58.33
CA ARG A 309 25.62 -2.45 -57.49
C ARG A 309 24.70 -1.51 -58.28
N HIS A 310 25.02 -1.23 -59.54
CA HIS A 310 24.17 -0.43 -60.43
C HIS A 310 22.92 -1.19 -60.90
N GLU A 311 23.03 -2.50 -61.14
CA GLU A 311 21.88 -3.36 -61.44
C GLU A 311 20.97 -3.53 -60.22
N GLU A 312 21.52 -3.71 -59.01
CA GLU A 312 20.76 -3.71 -57.76
C GLU A 312 20.00 -2.40 -57.57
N LEU A 313 20.64 -1.23 -57.78
CA LEU A 313 19.97 0.07 -57.71
C LEU A 313 18.81 0.19 -58.73
N LYS A 314 19.05 -0.19 -60.00
CA LYS A 314 17.98 -0.22 -61.03
C LYS A 314 16.87 -1.21 -60.68
N ARG A 315 17.21 -2.35 -60.07
CA ARG A 315 16.26 -3.40 -59.71
C ARG A 315 15.44 -3.02 -58.48
N GLU A 316 16.04 -2.35 -57.50
CA GLU A 316 15.33 -1.74 -56.37
C GLU A 316 14.40 -0.62 -56.82
N GLU A 317 14.84 0.25 -57.74
CA GLU A 317 13.98 1.27 -58.34
C GLU A 317 12.77 0.62 -59.03
N ASN A 318 13.01 -0.31 -59.95
CA ASN A 318 11.96 -1.04 -60.67
C ASN A 318 11.06 -1.88 -59.76
N LEU A 319 11.59 -2.52 -58.71
CA LEU A 319 10.80 -3.31 -57.77
C LEU A 319 9.98 -2.42 -56.82
N SER A 320 10.51 -1.24 -56.44
CA SER A 320 9.75 -0.23 -55.69
C SER A 320 8.68 0.46 -56.55
N LEU A 321 8.88 0.51 -57.87
CA LEU A 321 7.89 1.00 -58.83
C LEU A 321 6.80 -0.05 -59.06
N SER A 322 7.19 -1.32 -59.21
CA SER A 322 6.29 -2.48 -59.34
C SER A 322 5.43 -2.69 -58.08
N SER A 323 6.01 -2.60 -56.88
CA SER A 323 5.23 -2.71 -55.64
C SER A 323 4.25 -1.56 -55.44
N ARG A 324 4.58 -0.34 -55.89
CA ARG A 324 3.61 0.78 -55.96
C ARG A 324 2.52 0.51 -56.98
N PHE A 325 2.85 0.00 -58.17
CA PHE A 325 1.85 -0.32 -59.20
C PHE A 325 0.89 -1.43 -58.75
N SER A 326 1.41 -2.48 -58.10
CA SER A 326 0.62 -3.55 -57.51
C SER A 326 -0.23 -3.07 -56.33
N SER A 327 0.29 -2.16 -55.49
CA SER A 327 -0.46 -1.53 -54.40
C SER A 327 -1.60 -0.64 -54.91
N ASN A 328 -1.39 0.07 -56.04
CA ASN A 328 -2.42 0.89 -56.67
C ASN A 328 -3.48 0.03 -57.38
N ALA A 329 -3.09 -1.03 -58.09
CA ALA A 329 -4.02 -1.95 -58.73
C ALA A 329 -4.89 -2.72 -57.71
N ALA A 330 -4.38 -2.96 -56.50
CA ALA A 330 -5.16 -3.48 -55.38
C ALA A 330 -6.10 -2.43 -54.74
N LEU A 331 -5.91 -1.13 -55.03
CA LEU A 331 -6.70 -0.03 -54.51
C LEU A 331 -7.88 0.35 -55.43
N ASP A 332 -7.70 0.26 -56.76
CA ASP A 332 -8.75 0.59 -57.74
C ASP A 332 -10.01 -0.27 -57.58
N ASN A 333 -9.86 -1.55 -57.21
CA ASN A 333 -11.00 -2.44 -56.90
C ASN A 333 -11.73 -2.12 -55.58
N ILE A 334 -11.32 -1.07 -54.84
CA ILE A 334 -12.04 -0.50 -53.69
C ILE A 334 -12.27 1.03 -53.92
N GLY A 335 -12.21 1.48 -55.18
CA GLY A 335 -12.27 2.87 -55.61
C GLY A 335 -13.64 3.56 -55.58
N ALA A 336 -14.44 3.36 -54.53
CA ALA A 336 -15.80 3.94 -54.41
C ALA A 336 -16.19 4.36 -52.98
N GLY A 337 -15.43 5.28 -52.35
CA GLY A 337 -15.88 5.94 -51.12
C GLY A 337 -14.82 6.43 -50.11
N ALA A 338 -13.53 6.17 -50.33
CA ALA A 338 -12.47 6.42 -49.35
C ALA A 338 -11.55 7.61 -49.73
N GLY A 339 -12.11 8.83 -49.82
CA GLY A 339 -11.37 10.05 -50.10
C GLY A 339 -11.37 11.05 -48.94
N ALA A 340 -10.20 11.60 -48.60
CA ALA A 340 -10.03 12.82 -47.81
C ALA A 340 -10.71 12.90 -46.42
N ASN A 341 -10.64 11.84 -45.60
CA ASN A 341 -10.66 11.98 -44.14
C ASN A 341 -9.78 10.92 -43.46
N ALA A 342 -8.97 11.34 -42.49
CA ALA A 342 -8.30 10.41 -41.58
C ALA A 342 -9.32 10.00 -40.53
N ASP A 343 -9.95 8.83 -40.75
CA ASP A 343 -11.23 8.49 -40.14
C ASP A 343 -11.21 8.62 -38.61
N LEU A 344 -12.06 9.50 -38.09
CA LEU A 344 -12.25 9.67 -36.66
C LEU A 344 -12.85 8.37 -36.12
N PRO A 345 -12.32 7.74 -35.04
CA PRO A 345 -12.91 6.51 -34.51
C PRO A 345 -14.38 6.72 -34.15
N LYS A 346 -15.26 6.18 -35.00
CA LYS A 346 -16.71 6.27 -34.85
C LYS A 346 -17.10 5.46 -33.63
N LEU A 347 -17.73 6.08 -32.63
CA LEU A 347 -18.24 5.38 -31.45
C LEU A 347 -19.25 4.26 -31.80
N LYS A 348 -19.79 4.28 -33.03
CA LYS A 348 -20.59 3.17 -33.61
C LYS A 348 -19.86 1.82 -33.64
N ASP A 349 -18.52 1.81 -33.73
CA ASP A 349 -17.72 0.57 -33.78
C ASP A 349 -17.15 0.14 -32.41
N PHE A 350 -17.26 0.99 -31.39
CA PHE A 350 -16.91 0.67 -30.00
C PHE A 350 -17.54 -0.64 -29.48
N PRO A 351 -18.86 -0.90 -29.60
CA PRO A 351 -19.44 -2.15 -29.08
C PRO A 351 -18.93 -3.40 -29.80
N ARG A 352 -18.56 -3.31 -31.08
CA ARG A 352 -17.95 -4.41 -31.83
C ARG A 352 -16.54 -4.71 -31.31
N ALA A 353 -15.73 -3.67 -31.10
CA ALA A 353 -14.40 -3.80 -30.52
C ALA A 353 -14.45 -4.32 -29.06
N LEU A 354 -15.42 -3.86 -28.26
CA LEU A 354 -15.61 -4.34 -26.89
C LEU A 354 -15.96 -5.84 -26.88
N MET A 355 -16.87 -6.27 -27.75
CA MET A 355 -17.23 -7.69 -27.87
C MET A 355 -16.08 -8.55 -28.41
N ARG A 356 -15.20 -8.00 -29.26
CA ARG A 356 -13.94 -8.65 -29.67
C ARG A 356 -13.02 -8.93 -28.48
N LEU A 357 -12.87 -7.96 -27.56
CA LEU A 357 -12.09 -8.14 -26.33
C LEU A 357 -12.76 -9.12 -25.36
N LEU A 358 -14.06 -8.99 -25.12
CA LEU A 358 -14.81 -9.87 -24.20
C LEU A 358 -14.87 -11.34 -24.66
N ARG A 359 -14.80 -11.59 -25.98
CA ARG A 359 -14.76 -12.96 -26.54
C ARG A 359 -13.35 -13.58 -26.51
N ASN A 360 -12.31 -12.81 -26.18
CA ASN A 360 -10.94 -13.28 -26.11
C ASN A 360 -10.66 -14.00 -24.78
N LYS A 361 -10.82 -15.34 -24.79
CA LYS A 361 -10.65 -16.19 -23.60
C LYS A 361 -9.33 -15.96 -22.86
N LEU A 362 -8.22 -15.82 -23.58
CA LEU A 362 -6.89 -15.65 -22.97
C LEU A 362 -6.76 -14.30 -22.24
N LEU A 363 -7.28 -13.22 -22.84
CA LEU A 363 -7.34 -11.90 -22.21
C LEU A 363 -8.22 -11.94 -20.95
N ILE A 364 -9.42 -12.52 -21.05
CA ILE A 364 -10.38 -12.55 -19.94
C ILE A 364 -9.86 -13.40 -18.78
N PHE A 365 -9.30 -14.59 -19.00
CA PHE A 365 -8.71 -15.36 -17.90
C PHE A 365 -7.55 -14.61 -17.21
N ASN A 366 -6.72 -13.87 -17.95
CA ASN A 366 -5.62 -13.08 -17.38
C ASN A 366 -6.13 -11.86 -16.58
N ILE A 367 -7.21 -11.21 -17.02
CA ILE A 367 -7.88 -10.13 -16.26
C ILE A 367 -8.58 -10.68 -15.01
N THR A 368 -9.31 -11.80 -15.13
CA THR A 368 -10.00 -12.44 -14.00
C THR A 368 -9.02 -12.97 -12.95
N SER A 369 -7.89 -13.55 -13.36
CA SER A 369 -6.76 -13.85 -12.46
C SER A 369 -6.35 -12.61 -11.66
N ALA A 370 -6.03 -11.50 -12.36
CA ALA A 370 -5.61 -10.26 -11.71
C ALA A 370 -6.66 -9.68 -10.75
N VAL A 371 -7.95 -9.78 -11.08
CA VAL A 371 -9.07 -9.42 -10.18
C VAL A 371 -9.00 -10.22 -8.88
N PHE A 372 -8.88 -11.55 -8.96
CA PHE A 372 -8.84 -12.42 -7.78
C PHE A 372 -7.58 -12.23 -6.92
N TYR A 373 -6.41 -11.98 -7.52
CA TYR A 373 -5.20 -11.63 -6.75
C TYR A 373 -5.33 -10.27 -6.04
N ILE A 374 -5.88 -9.25 -6.70
CA ILE A 374 -6.06 -7.91 -6.10
C ILE A 374 -7.12 -7.96 -4.99
N LEU A 375 -8.21 -8.69 -5.21
CA LEU A 375 -9.26 -8.90 -4.22
C LEU A 375 -8.73 -9.68 -3.00
N GLY A 376 -8.01 -10.78 -3.22
CA GLY A 376 -7.37 -11.56 -2.14
C GLY A 376 -6.29 -10.78 -1.38
N ALA A 377 -5.56 -9.88 -2.05
CA ALA A 377 -4.62 -8.97 -1.40
C ALA A 377 -5.29 -7.77 -0.69
N SER A 378 -6.58 -7.50 -0.93
CA SER A 378 -7.24 -6.26 -0.47
C SER A 378 -7.24 -6.10 1.04
N GLY A 379 -7.41 -7.19 1.81
CA GLY A 379 -7.31 -7.14 3.28
C GLY A 379 -5.97 -6.57 3.75
N PHE A 380 -4.88 -7.04 3.16
CA PHE A 380 -3.51 -6.58 3.47
C PHE A 380 -3.13 -5.25 2.80
N MET A 381 -3.79 -4.83 1.71
CA MET A 381 -3.52 -3.52 1.10
C MET A 381 -4.25 -2.39 1.83
N THR A 382 -5.46 -2.63 2.34
CA THR A 382 -6.28 -1.60 3.00
C THR A 382 -6.10 -1.59 4.51
N PHE A 383 -5.98 -2.76 5.16
CA PHE A 383 -6.00 -2.88 6.62
C PHE A 383 -4.65 -3.32 7.22
N LEU A 384 -3.53 -3.16 6.50
CA LEU A 384 -2.18 -3.53 6.98
C LEU A 384 -1.90 -2.96 8.38
N THR A 385 -2.20 -1.69 8.58
CA THR A 385 -1.95 -0.96 9.83
C THR A 385 -2.73 -1.57 11.00
N LYS A 386 -4.02 -1.86 10.81
CA LYS A 386 -4.86 -2.52 11.82
C LYS A 386 -4.44 -3.98 12.06
N TYR A 387 -3.97 -4.69 11.03
CA TYR A 387 -3.38 -6.03 11.18
C TYR A 387 -2.15 -6.00 12.10
N MET A 388 -1.29 -4.98 11.96
CA MET A 388 -0.10 -4.82 12.80
C MET A 388 -0.42 -4.44 14.25
N GLU A 389 -1.44 -3.61 14.45
CA GLU A 389 -1.94 -3.23 15.77
C GLU A 389 -2.57 -4.43 16.50
N VAL A 390 -3.35 -5.27 15.80
CA VAL A 390 -4.03 -6.42 16.41
C VAL A 390 -3.10 -7.64 16.59
N GLN A 391 -2.19 -7.92 15.65
CA GLN A 391 -1.38 -9.16 15.65
C GLN A 391 0.03 -9.02 16.22
N PHE A 392 0.57 -7.79 16.30
CA PHE A 392 1.94 -7.52 16.80
C PHE A 392 2.01 -6.35 17.78
N HIS A 393 0.85 -5.79 18.17
CA HIS A 393 0.69 -4.65 19.07
C HIS A 393 1.48 -3.38 18.66
N LYS A 394 1.95 -3.31 17.41
CA LYS A 394 2.74 -2.19 16.90
C LYS A 394 1.82 -1.06 16.49
N ASN A 395 2.05 0.13 17.02
CA ASN A 395 1.27 1.31 16.68
C ASN A 395 1.35 1.63 15.18
N SER A 396 0.31 2.29 14.65
CA SER A 396 0.18 2.67 13.24
C SER A 396 1.46 3.19 12.57
N GLN A 397 2.25 4.02 13.27
CA GLN A 397 3.46 4.63 12.73
C GLN A 397 4.62 3.64 12.62
N SER A 398 4.98 2.96 13.72
CA SER A 398 6.11 2.00 13.75
C SER A 398 5.88 0.80 12.81
N ALA A 399 4.64 0.30 12.76
CA ALA A 399 4.21 -0.72 11.82
C ALA A 399 4.47 -0.33 10.36
N THR A 400 4.00 0.86 9.96
CA THR A 400 4.07 1.34 8.58
C THR A 400 5.50 1.69 8.16
N ILE A 401 6.29 2.30 9.06
CA ILE A 401 7.69 2.71 8.81
C ILE A 401 8.61 1.50 8.54
N VAL A 402 8.34 0.33 9.15
CA VAL A 402 9.13 -0.88 8.89
C VAL A 402 8.55 -1.69 7.73
N VAL A 403 7.30 -2.16 7.85
CA VAL A 403 6.75 -3.20 6.95
C VAL A 403 6.51 -2.67 5.53
N GLY A 404 6.14 -1.39 5.40
CA GLY A 404 5.92 -0.73 4.12
C GLY A 404 7.19 -0.70 3.25
N PRO A 405 8.26 0.00 3.68
CA PRO A 405 9.54 0.03 2.95
C PRO A 405 10.15 -1.34 2.71
N VAL A 406 10.12 -2.25 3.71
CA VAL A 406 10.64 -3.63 3.57
C VAL A 406 9.90 -4.39 2.45
N SER A 407 8.56 -4.30 2.41
CA SER A 407 7.77 -4.93 1.34
C SER A 407 8.03 -4.28 -0.02
N ILE A 408 8.15 -2.95 -0.08
CA ILE A 408 8.44 -2.19 -1.31
C ILE A 408 9.81 -2.55 -1.90
N LEU A 409 10.85 -2.74 -1.07
CA LEU A 409 12.16 -3.18 -1.53
C LEU A 409 12.09 -4.53 -2.25
N GLY A 410 11.37 -5.50 -1.67
CA GLY A 410 11.08 -6.78 -2.32
C GLY A 410 10.40 -6.59 -3.69
N MET A 411 9.37 -5.73 -3.76
CA MET A 411 8.66 -5.45 -5.01
C MET A 411 9.57 -4.84 -6.10
N VAL A 412 10.49 -3.94 -5.73
CA VAL A 412 11.43 -3.32 -6.66
C VAL A 412 12.41 -4.37 -7.22
N VAL A 413 12.96 -5.22 -6.35
CA VAL A 413 13.89 -6.30 -6.76
C VAL A 413 13.20 -7.29 -7.69
N GLY A 414 11.95 -7.67 -7.43
CA GLY A 414 11.21 -8.62 -8.28
C GLY A 414 10.85 -8.08 -9.66
N LEU A 415 10.41 -6.82 -9.76
CA LEU A 415 10.15 -6.15 -11.03
C LEU A 415 11.41 -6.06 -11.90
N ILE A 416 12.51 -5.53 -11.35
CA ILE A 416 13.76 -5.36 -12.09
C ILE A 416 14.36 -6.74 -12.45
N GLY A 417 14.29 -7.70 -11.53
CA GLY A 417 14.74 -9.07 -11.76
C GLY A 417 14.01 -9.77 -12.90
N SER A 418 12.67 -9.77 -12.92
CA SER A 418 11.92 -10.41 -14.01
C SER A 418 12.06 -9.68 -15.33
N GLY A 419 12.12 -8.33 -15.33
CA GLY A 419 12.43 -7.55 -16.53
C GLY A 419 13.78 -7.91 -17.16
N LEU A 420 14.82 -8.04 -16.34
CA LEU A 420 16.15 -8.46 -16.79
C LEU A 420 16.16 -9.91 -17.32
N VAL A 421 15.48 -10.84 -16.64
CA VAL A 421 15.39 -12.24 -17.06
C VAL A 421 14.63 -12.37 -18.39
N LEU A 422 13.47 -11.73 -18.52
CA LEU A 422 12.65 -11.76 -19.73
C LEU A 422 13.40 -11.15 -20.93
N SER A 423 14.05 -9.99 -20.74
CA SER A 423 14.76 -9.32 -21.84
C SER A 423 16.11 -9.94 -22.21
N LYS A 424 16.87 -10.53 -21.26
CA LYS A 424 18.18 -11.14 -21.55
C LYS A 424 18.12 -12.63 -21.86
N LYS A 425 17.39 -13.42 -21.07
CA LYS A 425 17.36 -14.89 -21.21
C LYS A 425 16.30 -15.40 -22.19
N LYS A 426 15.34 -14.56 -22.62
CA LYS A 426 14.18 -14.93 -23.46
C LYS A 426 13.56 -16.31 -23.10
N PRO A 427 13.20 -16.58 -21.84
CA PRO A 427 12.61 -17.87 -21.45
C PRO A 427 11.36 -18.19 -22.29
N ALA A 428 11.23 -19.46 -22.71
CA ALA A 428 10.09 -19.95 -23.49
C ALA A 428 8.75 -19.62 -22.81
N VAL A 429 7.74 -19.25 -23.60
CA VAL A 429 6.49 -18.63 -23.09
C VAL A 429 5.75 -19.51 -22.08
N SER A 430 5.64 -20.82 -22.33
CA SER A 430 5.11 -21.79 -21.35
C SER A 430 5.79 -21.71 -19.97
N LYS A 431 7.12 -21.45 -19.90
CA LYS A 431 7.84 -21.27 -18.63
C LYS A 431 7.51 -19.95 -17.94
N VAL A 432 7.25 -18.89 -18.72
CA VAL A 432 6.83 -17.58 -18.19
C VAL A 432 5.43 -17.65 -17.60
N LEU A 433 4.50 -18.34 -18.27
CA LEU A 433 3.12 -18.48 -17.77
C LEU A 433 3.03 -19.45 -16.59
N MET A 434 3.80 -20.56 -16.59
CA MET A 434 3.91 -21.46 -15.44
C MET A 434 4.52 -20.76 -14.21
N TRP A 435 5.44 -19.80 -14.40
CA TRP A 435 5.97 -19.01 -13.29
C TRP A 435 4.88 -18.25 -12.53
N ASN A 436 3.83 -17.77 -13.20
CA ASN A 436 2.72 -17.10 -12.52
C ASN A 436 1.96 -18.05 -11.58
N VAL A 437 1.73 -19.31 -12.00
CA VAL A 437 1.13 -20.34 -11.15
C VAL A 437 2.00 -20.59 -9.91
N ILE A 438 3.33 -20.65 -10.07
CA ILE A 438 4.28 -20.77 -8.96
C ILE A 438 4.23 -19.54 -8.03
N VAL A 439 4.09 -18.33 -8.57
CA VAL A 439 3.88 -17.10 -7.80
C VAL A 439 2.57 -17.19 -6.98
N GLY A 440 1.51 -17.77 -7.55
CA GLY A 440 0.26 -18.08 -6.85
C GLY A 440 0.46 -19.02 -5.66
N CYS A 441 1.16 -20.14 -5.86
CA CYS A 441 1.53 -21.06 -4.78
C CYS A 441 2.32 -20.37 -3.66
N VAL A 442 3.28 -19.49 -4.00
CA VAL A 442 4.09 -18.77 -3.01
C VAL A 442 3.26 -17.72 -2.25
N TYR A 443 2.31 -17.03 -2.91
CA TYR A 443 1.36 -16.17 -2.19
C TYR A 443 0.50 -16.96 -1.20
N ILE A 444 -0.02 -18.13 -1.61
CA ILE A 444 -0.82 -19.01 -0.74
C ILE A 444 -0.03 -19.47 0.48
N MET A 445 1.20 -19.97 0.29
CA MET A 445 2.10 -20.32 1.40
C MET A 445 2.42 -19.12 2.30
N GLY A 446 2.54 -17.92 1.72
CA GLY A 446 2.65 -16.65 2.45
C GLY A 446 1.47 -16.39 3.38
N GLN A 447 0.24 -16.37 2.85
CA GLN A 447 -0.97 -16.15 3.67
C GLN A 447 -1.15 -17.22 4.76
N ILE A 448 -0.83 -18.48 4.45
CA ILE A 448 -0.85 -19.56 5.45
C ILE A 448 0.18 -19.29 6.55
N SER A 449 1.40 -18.86 6.22
CA SER A 449 2.42 -18.53 7.23
C SER A 449 2.01 -17.34 8.13
N TYR A 450 1.37 -16.32 7.56
CA TYR A 450 0.89 -15.15 8.32
C TYR A 450 -0.18 -15.50 9.35
N ALA A 451 -0.98 -16.55 9.12
CA ALA A 451 -1.98 -17.03 10.08
C ALA A 451 -1.36 -17.65 11.35
N PHE A 452 -0.07 -17.99 11.33
CA PHE A 452 0.69 -18.51 12.48
C PHE A 452 1.71 -17.52 13.05
N LEU A 453 1.95 -16.38 12.39
CA LEU A 453 2.86 -15.33 12.84
C LEU A 453 2.08 -14.22 13.55
N TYR A 454 2.06 -14.27 14.88
CA TYR A 454 1.45 -13.28 15.77
C TYR A 454 2.22 -13.15 17.09
N CYS A 455 1.76 -12.25 17.95
CA CYS A 455 2.24 -12.00 19.31
C CYS A 455 1.04 -12.20 20.26
N PRO A 456 1.08 -13.13 21.23
CA PRO A 456 -0.12 -13.54 21.97
C PRO A 456 -0.62 -12.44 22.92
N ASP A 457 -1.94 -12.26 22.99
CA ASP A 457 -2.59 -11.43 24.00
C ASP A 457 -2.46 -12.02 25.42
N THR A 458 -2.38 -11.16 26.43
CA THR A 458 -2.30 -11.55 27.85
C THR A 458 -3.67 -11.73 28.51
N PHE A 459 -4.76 -11.59 27.75
CA PHE A 459 -6.14 -11.62 28.27
C PHE A 459 -6.70 -13.04 28.32
N SER A 460 -7.12 -13.48 29.51
CA SER A 460 -7.80 -14.77 29.70
C SER A 460 -9.24 -14.71 29.18
N MET A 461 -9.53 -15.33 28.03
CA MET A 461 -10.89 -15.43 27.48
C MET A 461 -11.67 -16.57 28.14
N THR A 462 -12.58 -16.24 29.05
CA THR A 462 -13.55 -17.19 29.62
C THR A 462 -14.75 -17.36 28.67
N HIS A 463 -14.68 -18.37 27.80
CA HIS A 463 -15.68 -18.67 26.77
C HIS A 463 -15.81 -17.63 25.64
N VAL A 464 -16.75 -17.89 24.71
CA VAL A 464 -16.75 -17.32 23.36
C VAL A 464 -17.47 -15.98 23.29
N GLY A 465 -16.69 -14.89 23.33
CA GLY A 465 -17.13 -13.54 22.94
C GLY A 465 -17.36 -12.55 24.09
N ASP A 466 -17.55 -13.04 25.31
CA ASP A 466 -17.77 -12.20 26.49
C ASP A 466 -16.47 -11.99 27.29
N LEU A 467 -16.12 -10.73 27.57
CA LEU A 467 -14.94 -10.37 28.35
C LEU A 467 -15.35 -10.15 29.82
N ASN A 468 -15.07 -11.12 30.68
CA ASN A 468 -15.15 -10.90 32.12
C ASN A 468 -13.92 -10.10 32.60
N LEU A 469 -14.07 -8.77 32.66
CA LEU A 469 -13.02 -7.84 33.11
C LEU A 469 -13.07 -7.57 34.63
N THR A 470 -14.08 -8.10 35.32
CA THR A 470 -14.29 -7.92 36.77
C THR A 470 -13.60 -9.02 37.58
N SER A 471 -12.79 -8.60 38.54
CA SER A 471 -12.04 -9.46 39.47
C SER A 471 -12.15 -8.93 40.90
N ALA A 472 -11.68 -9.71 41.88
CA ALA A 472 -11.75 -9.31 43.29
C ALA A 472 -11.10 -7.95 43.55
N CYS A 473 -9.91 -7.70 42.96
CA CYS A 473 -9.13 -6.49 43.16
C CYS A 473 -9.74 -5.21 42.53
N ASN A 474 -10.55 -5.30 41.46
CA ASN A 474 -11.17 -4.15 40.79
C ASN A 474 -12.69 -4.02 41.03
N SER A 475 -13.28 -4.94 41.78
CA SER A 475 -14.71 -4.95 42.17
C SER A 475 -15.24 -3.61 42.68
N ASN A 476 -14.45 -2.90 43.50
CA ASN A 476 -14.81 -1.61 44.10
C ASN A 476 -14.63 -0.40 43.17
N CYS A 477 -14.08 -0.58 41.95
CA CYS A 477 -13.73 0.53 41.07
C CYS A 477 -14.83 0.95 40.08
N SER A 478 -15.92 0.17 39.94
CA SER A 478 -17.08 0.47 39.06
C SER A 478 -16.72 0.79 37.60
N CYS A 479 -15.74 0.07 37.02
CA CYS A 479 -15.14 0.37 35.70
C CYS A 479 -16.04 0.14 34.46
N SER A 480 -17.37 0.08 34.61
CA SER A 480 -18.30 -0.30 33.55
C SER A 480 -18.43 0.79 32.47
N GLY A 481 -18.26 0.39 31.20
CA GLY A 481 -18.37 1.30 30.06
C GLY A 481 -17.24 2.34 29.96
N ILE A 482 -16.07 2.07 30.55
CA ILE A 482 -14.80 2.77 30.26
C ILE A 482 -14.25 2.26 28.91
N SER A 483 -13.55 3.11 28.15
CA SER A 483 -12.90 2.75 26.89
C SER A 483 -11.65 1.90 27.08
N TYR A 484 -11.33 1.06 26.09
CA TYR A 484 -10.10 0.28 26.07
C TYR A 484 -8.88 1.22 26.01
N THR A 485 -8.09 1.19 27.07
CA THR A 485 -6.99 2.13 27.35
C THR A 485 -5.86 1.36 28.03
N PRO A 486 -5.25 0.38 27.34
CA PRO A 486 -4.47 -0.68 27.97
C PRO A 486 -3.28 -0.17 28.77
N VAL A 487 -2.99 -0.85 29.87
CA VAL A 487 -1.85 -0.56 30.76
C VAL A 487 -1.07 -1.84 31.06
N CYS A 488 0.26 -1.76 31.05
CA CYS A 488 1.18 -2.90 31.16
C CYS A 488 1.98 -2.87 32.47
N HIS A 489 1.97 -3.99 33.19
CA HIS A 489 2.89 -4.24 34.30
C HIS A 489 4.07 -5.10 33.82
N GLU A 490 5.20 -4.45 33.52
CA GLU A 490 6.38 -5.10 32.92
C GLU A 490 6.95 -6.29 33.70
N PRO A 491 6.99 -6.33 35.05
CA PRO A 491 7.54 -7.45 35.82
C PRO A 491 6.76 -8.77 35.68
N THR A 492 5.45 -8.70 35.42
CA THR A 492 4.55 -9.87 35.29
C THR A 492 4.13 -10.13 33.84
N ASP A 493 4.52 -9.25 32.91
CA ASP A 493 4.10 -9.23 31.51
C ASP A 493 2.56 -9.24 31.34
N THR A 494 1.83 -8.64 32.28
CA THR A 494 0.35 -8.58 32.26
C THR A 494 -0.17 -7.23 31.77
N THR A 495 -1.01 -7.26 30.74
CA THR A 495 -1.78 -6.10 30.27
C THR A 495 -3.18 -6.10 30.87
N TYR A 496 -3.60 -4.98 31.44
CA TYR A 496 -4.96 -4.74 31.93
C TYR A 496 -5.74 -3.87 30.93
N PHE A 497 -7.07 -4.01 30.89
CA PHE A 497 -7.94 -3.33 29.92
C PHE A 497 -7.93 -1.79 30.02
N SER A 498 -7.83 -1.27 31.25
CA SER A 498 -7.58 0.14 31.55
C SER A 498 -6.97 0.32 32.94
N ALA A 499 -6.49 1.53 33.26
CA ALA A 499 -6.00 1.88 34.59
C ALA A 499 -7.04 1.59 35.71
N CYS A 500 -8.33 1.85 35.46
CA CYS A 500 -9.41 1.46 36.37
C CYS A 500 -9.47 -0.06 36.59
N HIS A 501 -9.35 -0.87 35.52
CA HIS A 501 -9.39 -2.33 35.63
C HIS A 501 -8.14 -2.94 36.29
N ALA A 502 -7.01 -2.21 36.32
CA ALA A 502 -5.85 -2.49 37.15
C ALA A 502 -6.00 -1.99 38.61
N GLY A 503 -7.09 -1.28 38.91
CA GLY A 503 -7.38 -0.71 40.22
C GLY A 503 -6.52 0.51 40.58
N CYS A 504 -5.97 1.22 39.60
CA CYS A 504 -5.09 2.38 39.83
C CYS A 504 -5.86 3.60 40.31
N GLN A 505 -5.36 4.22 41.38
CA GLN A 505 -5.91 5.43 41.99
C GLN A 505 -5.09 6.68 41.72
N GLY A 506 -3.81 6.55 41.34
CA GLY A 506 -2.92 7.67 41.01
C GLY A 506 -2.41 7.62 39.58
N TYR A 507 -2.15 8.81 39.02
CA TYR A 507 -1.39 9.00 37.79
C TYR A 507 -0.39 10.15 37.96
N ASN A 508 0.84 9.91 37.54
CA ASN A 508 1.96 10.83 37.71
C ASN A 508 2.29 11.50 36.38
N THR A 509 2.00 12.79 36.26
CA THR A 509 2.07 13.55 35.01
C THR A 509 3.49 13.80 34.50
N GLU A 510 4.49 13.82 35.38
CA GLU A 510 5.90 13.97 35.00
C GLU A 510 6.49 12.65 34.47
N SER A 511 6.24 11.54 35.17
CA SER A 511 6.80 10.22 34.82
C SER A 511 5.94 9.46 33.79
N LYS A 512 4.66 9.82 33.65
CA LYS A 512 3.62 9.14 32.84
C LYS A 512 3.40 7.70 33.25
N LEU A 513 3.35 7.47 34.56
CA LEU A 513 3.12 6.18 35.20
C LEU A 513 1.84 6.20 36.02
N TYR A 514 1.16 5.07 36.07
CA TYR A 514 0.07 4.83 37.01
C TYR A 514 0.61 4.26 38.31
N GLU A 515 0.06 4.72 39.42
CA GLU A 515 0.52 4.44 40.78
C GLU A 515 -0.67 4.00 41.66
N ASN A 516 -0.37 3.28 42.75
CA ASN A 516 -1.36 2.77 43.71
C ASN A 516 -2.48 1.94 43.03
N CYS A 517 -2.09 0.80 42.44
CA CYS A 517 -2.96 -0.09 41.66
C CYS A 517 -3.23 -1.41 42.41
N SER A 518 -4.50 -1.67 42.80
CA SER A 518 -4.85 -2.82 43.64
C SER A 518 -4.59 -4.19 42.99
N CYS A 519 -4.72 -4.31 41.67
CA CYS A 519 -4.63 -5.60 40.96
C CYS A 519 -3.20 -6.10 40.71
N LEU A 520 -2.18 -5.45 41.27
CA LEU A 520 -0.80 -5.92 41.24
C LEU A 520 -0.52 -7.00 42.30
N ALA A 521 -1.30 -7.04 43.39
CA ALA A 521 -1.04 -7.94 44.52
C ALA A 521 -1.31 -9.43 44.23
N ASP A 522 -2.29 -9.74 43.37
CA ASP A 522 -2.68 -11.12 43.04
C ASP A 522 -1.67 -11.88 42.17
N ALA A 523 -0.66 -11.19 41.61
CA ALA A 523 0.39 -11.82 40.80
C ALA A 523 1.37 -12.71 41.60
N GLY A 524 1.24 -12.78 42.93
CA GLY A 524 2.12 -13.55 43.81
C GLY A 524 2.07 -15.07 43.64
N VAL A 525 1.08 -15.63 42.93
CA VAL A 525 0.96 -17.09 42.70
C VAL A 525 1.81 -17.53 41.50
N ILE A 526 3.13 -17.54 41.68
CA ILE A 526 4.08 -18.07 40.69
C ILE A 526 3.92 -19.60 40.59
N GLN A 527 3.09 -20.07 39.65
CA GLN A 527 3.18 -21.45 39.20
C GLN A 527 4.47 -21.62 38.38
N PRO A 528 5.40 -22.53 38.77
CA PRO A 528 6.69 -22.63 38.11
C PRO A 528 6.56 -23.24 36.71
N ASN A 529 6.94 -22.45 35.71
CA ASN A 529 6.93 -22.80 34.28
C ASN A 529 7.55 -24.18 34.00
N ALA A 530 7.04 -24.88 32.97
CA ALA A 530 7.51 -26.23 32.60
C ALA A 530 9.04 -26.30 32.35
N ALA A 531 9.65 -25.21 31.87
CA ALA A 531 11.10 -25.08 31.73
C ALA A 531 11.88 -25.26 33.06
N GLN A 532 11.32 -24.81 34.20
CA GLN A 532 11.94 -25.01 35.52
C GLN A 532 11.79 -26.45 36.03
N ARG A 533 10.74 -27.17 35.63
CA ARG A 533 10.62 -28.62 35.89
C ARG A 533 11.69 -29.39 35.10
N LEU A 534 11.90 -29.04 33.82
CA LEU A 534 13.00 -29.58 33.01
C LEU A 534 14.38 -29.25 33.57
N LEU A 535 14.62 -28.01 34.03
CA LEU A 535 15.90 -27.64 34.66
C LEU A 535 16.21 -28.42 35.95
N LYS A 536 15.18 -28.83 36.72
CA LYS A 536 15.34 -29.69 37.89
C LYS A 536 15.62 -31.15 37.53
N LEU A 537 15.15 -31.62 36.36
CA LEU A 537 15.45 -32.96 35.82
C LEU A 537 16.82 -33.06 35.13
N LEU A 538 17.45 -31.93 34.81
CA LEU A 538 18.73 -31.85 34.07
C LEU A 538 19.97 -31.61 34.95
N LYS A 539 19.85 -31.66 36.28
CA LYS A 539 21.03 -31.67 37.17
C LYS A 539 21.53 -33.10 37.39
N PRO A 540 22.75 -33.46 36.96
CA PRO A 540 23.32 -34.77 37.27
C PRO A 540 23.66 -34.88 38.76
N THR A 541 23.42 -36.07 39.32
CA THR A 541 23.75 -36.40 40.71
C THR A 541 25.14 -37.04 40.82
N THR A 542 25.97 -36.46 41.67
CA THR A 542 27.10 -37.12 42.36
C THR A 542 26.79 -36.99 43.86
N GLU A 543 26.53 -38.09 44.58
CA GLU A 543 27.52 -38.78 45.44
C GLU A 543 27.96 -37.92 46.65
N THR A 544 27.88 -38.38 47.91
CA THR A 544 27.62 -39.73 48.50
C THR A 544 26.72 -39.70 49.76
N ASP A 545 26.48 -40.91 50.29
CA ASP A 545 26.34 -41.24 51.73
C ASP A 545 24.95 -41.48 52.41
N TRP A 546 24.70 -42.79 52.58
CA TRP A 546 24.07 -43.54 53.69
C TRP A 546 22.66 -43.24 54.25
N LYS A 547 21.67 -43.95 53.65
CA LYS A 547 20.95 -45.13 54.25
C LYS A 547 20.02 -44.92 55.50
N PRO A 548 19.12 -45.89 55.84
CA PRO A 548 17.68 -45.57 55.84
C PRO A 548 16.88 -46.03 57.08
N THR A 549 15.58 -45.68 57.17
CA THR A 549 14.54 -46.61 57.68
C THR A 549 13.09 -46.23 57.31
N LEU A 550 12.29 -47.29 57.07
CA LEU A 550 10.84 -47.48 57.27
C LEU A 550 9.76 -46.48 56.78
N GLN A 551 8.96 -46.98 55.82
CA GLN A 551 7.49 -46.94 55.75
C GLN A 551 6.86 -47.88 56.84
N PRO A 552 5.51 -47.98 57.08
CA PRO A 552 4.40 -47.66 56.17
C PRO A 552 3.10 -47.04 56.75
N ALA A 553 2.21 -46.67 55.80
CA ALA A 553 0.73 -46.68 55.74
C ALA A 553 -0.18 -46.68 57.00
N LEU A 554 -1.32 -45.97 56.89
CA LEU A 554 -2.65 -46.63 56.91
C LEU A 554 -3.78 -45.81 56.22
N GLU A 555 -4.85 -46.52 55.87
CA GLU A 555 -6.21 -46.13 55.42
C GLU A 555 -7.13 -45.72 56.62
N SER A 556 -8.36 -45.16 56.53
CA SER A 556 -9.23 -44.61 55.46
C SER A 556 -10.49 -43.89 56.07
N THR A 557 -11.50 -43.56 55.24
CA THR A 557 -12.96 -43.34 55.53
C THR A 557 -13.49 -42.08 56.26
N MET A 558 -14.16 -41.21 55.48
CA MET A 558 -15.54 -40.61 55.60
C MET A 558 -16.10 -40.08 56.95
N ASP A 559 -16.34 -38.75 56.99
CA ASP A 559 -17.58 -37.96 57.33
C ASP A 559 -18.71 -38.48 58.26
N PRO A 560 -19.53 -37.61 58.94
CA PRO A 560 -19.51 -36.12 58.98
C PRO A 560 -19.71 -35.44 60.38
N ASP A 561 -19.72 -34.09 60.36
CA ASP A 561 -20.47 -33.13 61.22
C ASP A 561 -19.99 -32.63 62.63
N MET A 562 -20.09 -31.30 62.75
CA MET A 562 -20.50 -30.45 63.90
C MET A 562 -19.49 -29.67 64.80
N TYR A 563 -19.57 -28.33 64.70
CA TYR A 563 -19.31 -27.24 65.67
C TYR A 563 -17.94 -26.99 66.34
N GLU A 564 -17.31 -25.89 65.89
CA GLU A 564 -17.03 -24.64 66.65
C GLU A 564 -16.04 -24.58 67.86
N SER A 565 -14.96 -23.81 67.64
CA SER A 565 -14.26 -22.87 68.55
C SER A 565 -13.70 -23.30 69.93
N ARG A 566 -12.36 -23.19 70.06
CA ARG A 566 -11.58 -23.02 71.31
C ARG A 566 -10.33 -22.19 70.94
N ARG A 567 -9.99 -21.00 71.49
CA ARG A 567 -9.95 -20.41 72.85
C ARG A 567 -8.59 -20.63 73.57
N ASP A 568 -8.14 -19.58 74.26
CA ASP A 568 -6.99 -19.42 75.19
C ASP A 568 -5.57 -19.37 74.53
N PHE A 569 -4.61 -18.48 74.81
CA PHE A 569 -4.31 -17.41 75.80
C PHE A 569 -3.15 -17.73 76.76
N ARG A 570 -2.04 -16.96 76.69
CA ARG A 570 -1.17 -16.62 77.84
C ARG A 570 -0.18 -15.47 77.55
N LEU A 571 0.06 -14.62 78.56
CA LEU A 571 1.20 -13.67 78.69
C LEU A 571 2.40 -14.40 79.35
N SER A 572 3.59 -13.84 79.62
CA SER A 572 4.21 -12.49 79.48
C SER A 572 5.74 -12.70 79.21
N ASP A 573 6.72 -11.79 79.31
CA ASP A 573 6.91 -10.38 79.76
C ASP A 573 8.11 -9.78 78.97
N GLY A 574 8.59 -8.54 79.11
CA GLY A 574 8.23 -7.38 79.97
C GLY A 574 9.20 -6.20 79.68
N VAL A 575 8.93 -4.98 80.17
CA VAL A 575 9.71 -3.75 79.84
C VAL A 575 9.93 -2.85 81.06
N PRO A 576 11.14 -2.28 81.27
CA PRO A 576 11.36 -1.14 82.16
C PRO A 576 11.28 0.21 81.41
N LEU A 577 10.63 1.19 82.02
CA LEU A 577 10.56 2.59 81.59
C LEU A 577 11.52 3.45 82.44
N LEU A 578 11.97 4.60 81.91
CA LEU A 578 11.65 5.95 82.44
C LEU A 578 12.53 7.07 81.83
N ASN A 579 11.86 8.21 81.57
CA ASN A 579 12.30 9.61 81.51
C ASN A 579 13.57 10.05 80.74
N ASP A 580 13.37 10.97 79.79
CA ASP A 580 14.33 12.02 79.46
C ASP A 580 14.31 13.14 80.51
N ASP A 581 15.47 13.74 80.82
CA ASP A 581 15.58 15.10 81.34
C ASP A 581 17.00 15.66 81.09
N ASN A 582 17.08 16.86 80.49
CA ASN A 582 18.28 17.72 80.28
C ASN A 582 19.50 17.22 79.45
N ASP A 583 19.66 17.86 78.28
CA ASP A 583 20.84 18.67 77.88
C ASP A 583 22.26 18.03 77.88
N TYR A 584 22.83 17.80 76.68
CA TYR A 584 24.10 18.43 76.25
C TYR A 584 24.43 18.20 74.75
N ASN A 585 25.45 18.92 74.25
CA ASN A 585 25.90 18.95 72.85
C ASN A 585 26.61 17.65 72.38
N GLY A 586 26.44 17.27 71.09
CA GLY A 586 27.25 16.23 70.45
C GLY A 586 27.14 16.18 68.92
N PHE A 587 28.27 16.36 68.22
CA PHE A 587 28.46 15.98 66.80
C PHE A 587 28.53 14.45 66.68
N ASP A 588 27.95 13.85 65.64
CA ASP A 588 28.75 13.20 64.58
C ASP A 588 27.93 12.89 63.30
N GLU A 589 28.61 12.36 62.28
CA GLU A 589 28.22 12.31 60.88
C GLU A 589 27.53 10.98 60.43
N ARG A 590 26.80 11.05 59.30
CA ARG A 590 26.40 9.94 58.39
C ARG A 590 25.43 8.85 58.93
N LEU A 591 24.14 9.05 58.63
CA LEU A 591 23.30 7.98 58.05
C LEU A 591 22.09 8.59 57.31
N PRO A 592 22.03 8.57 55.96
CA PRO A 592 20.89 9.11 55.24
C PRO A 592 19.65 8.24 55.47
N SER A 593 18.53 8.91 55.72
CA SER A 593 17.25 8.30 56.05
C SER A 593 16.79 7.28 55.01
N ARG A 594 16.15 6.19 55.49
CA ARG A 594 15.34 5.29 54.66
C ARG A 594 14.07 6.02 54.19
N VAL A 595 14.23 6.95 53.25
CA VAL A 595 13.14 7.29 52.33
C VAL A 595 12.71 5.98 51.68
N ARG A 596 11.45 5.59 51.89
CA ARG A 596 10.83 4.44 51.22
C ARG A 596 10.70 4.78 49.73
N ARG A 597 11.79 4.61 48.96
CA ARG A 597 11.72 4.58 47.50
C ARG A 597 10.64 3.57 47.13
N SER A 598 9.66 3.99 46.34
CA SER A 598 8.80 3.08 45.60
C SER A 598 9.70 2.11 44.83
N THR A 599 9.49 0.81 45.01
CA THR A 599 10.16 -0.15 44.12
C THR A 599 9.54 -0.03 42.74
N PRO A 600 10.30 -0.24 41.65
CA PRO A 600 9.76 -0.23 40.29
C PRO A 600 8.78 -1.41 40.00
N GLU A 601 8.35 -2.13 41.04
CA GLU A 601 7.43 -3.28 41.03
C GLU A 601 5.98 -2.88 41.33
N GLN A 602 5.69 -1.58 41.53
CA GLN A 602 4.34 -1.07 41.84
C GLN A 602 3.84 0.01 40.86
N VAL A 603 4.54 0.21 39.74
CA VAL A 603 4.20 1.19 38.71
C VAL A 603 3.76 0.51 37.42
N ILE A 604 2.69 1.01 36.81
CA ILE A 604 2.14 0.47 35.55
C ILE A 604 2.36 1.49 34.43
N ARG A 605 2.82 1.05 33.26
CA ARG A 605 3.00 1.91 32.08
C ARG A 605 1.74 1.96 31.21
N PRO A 606 1.44 3.08 30.53
CA PRO A 606 0.47 3.08 29.44
C PRO A 606 0.95 2.21 28.27
N GLY A 607 0.08 1.37 27.72
CA GLY A 607 0.36 0.47 26.60
C GLY A 607 0.16 -1.02 26.91
N ILE A 608 0.42 -1.86 25.91
CA ILE A 608 0.36 -3.33 25.98
C ILE A 608 1.77 -3.87 26.27
N CYS A 609 1.87 -4.94 27.05
CA CYS A 609 3.15 -5.61 27.30
C CYS A 609 3.74 -6.24 26.02
N MET A 610 5.08 -6.35 25.97
CA MET A 610 5.83 -6.48 24.72
C MET A 610 7.01 -7.48 24.78
N GLN A 611 7.18 -8.23 25.87
CA GLN A 611 8.29 -9.16 25.98
C GLN A 611 8.15 -10.29 24.93
N GLY A 612 9.28 -10.74 24.37
CA GLY A 612 9.34 -11.73 23.28
C GLY A 612 8.78 -11.29 21.90
N CYS A 613 7.86 -10.33 21.86
CA CYS A 613 7.01 -9.96 20.72
C CYS A 613 7.77 -9.59 19.42
N ASN A 614 9.00 -9.10 19.54
CA ASN A 614 9.77 -8.59 18.39
C ASN A 614 10.19 -9.68 17.39
N TRP A 615 10.34 -10.94 17.81
CA TRP A 615 10.74 -12.03 16.89
C TRP A 615 9.67 -12.27 15.81
N SER A 616 8.42 -12.50 16.20
CA SER A 616 7.31 -12.74 15.26
C SER A 616 7.13 -11.60 14.26
N PHE A 617 7.31 -10.35 14.70
CA PHE A 617 7.21 -9.15 13.86
C PHE A 617 8.31 -9.07 12.79
N TRP A 618 9.57 -9.37 13.15
CA TRP A 618 10.66 -9.40 12.17
C TRP A 618 10.57 -10.58 11.21
N VAL A 619 10.16 -11.76 11.69
CA VAL A 619 9.91 -12.93 10.83
C VAL A 619 8.77 -12.63 9.85
N PHE A 620 7.66 -12.02 10.29
CA PHE A 620 6.60 -11.56 9.39
C PHE A 620 7.15 -10.59 8.34
N SER A 621 7.91 -9.57 8.75
CA SER A 621 8.44 -8.53 7.86
C SER A 621 9.39 -9.10 6.78
N ILE A 622 10.23 -10.06 7.14
CA ILE A 622 11.13 -10.74 6.18
C ILE A 622 10.32 -11.64 5.24
N THR A 623 9.35 -12.39 5.76
CA THR A 623 8.46 -13.23 4.93
C THR A 623 7.64 -12.37 3.97
N SER A 624 7.13 -11.21 4.40
CA SER A 624 6.37 -10.30 3.53
C SER A 624 7.23 -9.68 2.44
N MET A 625 8.51 -9.39 2.71
CA MET A 625 9.47 -9.00 1.67
C MET A 625 9.63 -10.09 0.60
N VAL A 626 9.80 -11.36 1.00
CA VAL A 626 9.99 -12.49 0.08
C VAL A 626 8.73 -12.77 -0.73
N VAL A 627 7.56 -12.78 -0.10
CA VAL A 627 6.26 -12.96 -0.78
C VAL A 627 5.99 -11.82 -1.77
N ASN A 628 6.28 -10.56 -1.41
CA ASN A 628 6.13 -9.43 -2.33
C ASN A 628 7.20 -9.40 -3.44
N TRP A 629 8.41 -9.90 -3.19
CA TRP A 629 9.44 -10.11 -4.22
C TRP A 629 8.94 -11.10 -5.26
N VAL A 630 8.58 -12.31 -4.87
CA VAL A 630 8.06 -13.34 -5.79
C VAL A 630 6.77 -12.84 -6.46
N GLY A 631 5.85 -12.27 -5.69
CA GLY A 631 4.59 -11.67 -6.14
C GLY A 631 4.72 -10.58 -7.21
N SER A 632 5.74 -9.71 -7.09
CA SER A 632 5.98 -8.66 -8.07
C SER A 632 6.62 -9.17 -9.37
N SER A 633 7.36 -10.28 -9.31
CA SER A 633 8.10 -10.81 -10.47
C SER A 633 7.19 -11.25 -11.62
N GLY A 634 6.04 -11.86 -11.34
CA GLY A 634 5.06 -12.30 -12.34
C GLY A 634 4.31 -11.17 -13.05
N ARG A 635 4.23 -9.97 -12.44
CA ARG A 635 3.42 -8.84 -12.95
C ARG A 635 3.76 -8.44 -14.38
N ILE A 636 5.05 -8.51 -14.76
CA ILE A 636 5.51 -8.16 -16.10
C ILE A 636 5.07 -9.20 -17.14
N GLY A 637 5.03 -10.49 -16.75
CA GLY A 637 4.44 -11.55 -17.56
C GLY A 637 2.97 -11.29 -17.86
N ASN A 638 2.17 -11.01 -16.83
CA ASN A 638 0.72 -10.77 -16.98
C ASN A 638 0.41 -9.54 -17.85
N VAL A 639 1.21 -8.47 -17.76
CA VAL A 639 1.07 -7.30 -18.62
C VAL A 639 1.49 -7.59 -20.08
N LEU A 640 2.54 -8.40 -20.29
CA LEU A 640 2.91 -8.86 -21.64
C LEU A 640 1.82 -9.74 -22.26
N VAL A 641 1.16 -10.62 -21.49
CA VAL A 641 0.01 -11.41 -21.98
C VAL A 641 -1.10 -10.50 -22.51
N ASN A 642 -1.52 -9.48 -21.73
CA ASN A 642 -2.53 -8.50 -22.18
C ASN A 642 -2.16 -7.86 -23.54
N TYR A 643 -0.89 -7.50 -23.76
CA TYR A 643 -0.45 -6.80 -24.98
C TYR A 643 -0.09 -7.71 -26.15
N ARG A 644 -0.11 -9.04 -25.96
CA ARG A 644 0.21 -10.04 -26.99
C ARG A 644 -1.00 -10.88 -27.36
N ALA A 645 -2.01 -10.97 -26.49
CA ALA A 645 -3.29 -11.59 -26.77
C ALA A 645 -4.21 -10.74 -27.68
N VAL A 646 -3.89 -9.46 -27.93
CA VAL A 646 -4.75 -8.52 -28.68
C VAL A 646 -4.00 -7.81 -29.82
N GLU A 647 -4.77 -7.28 -30.78
CA GLU A 647 -4.25 -6.44 -31.87
C GLU A 647 -3.58 -5.17 -31.35
N THR A 648 -2.62 -4.62 -32.12
CA THR A 648 -1.83 -3.45 -31.71
C THR A 648 -2.66 -2.17 -31.49
N GLY A 649 -3.79 -2.02 -32.19
CA GLY A 649 -4.76 -0.94 -31.95
C GLY A 649 -5.52 -1.10 -30.63
N ASP A 650 -5.77 -2.34 -30.19
CA ASP A 650 -6.64 -2.67 -29.06
C ASP A 650 -5.91 -2.69 -27.70
N LYS A 651 -4.57 -2.71 -27.67
CA LYS A 651 -3.76 -2.83 -26.43
C LYS A 651 -4.20 -1.90 -25.30
N SER A 652 -4.41 -0.62 -25.62
CA SER A 652 -4.87 0.39 -24.66
C SER A 652 -6.30 0.14 -24.20
N PHE A 653 -7.19 -0.28 -25.10
CA PHE A 653 -8.57 -0.60 -24.80
C PHE A 653 -8.69 -1.86 -23.92
N ALA A 654 -7.86 -2.87 -24.16
CA ALA A 654 -7.70 -4.04 -23.29
C ALA A 654 -7.18 -3.67 -21.88
N GLN A 655 -6.25 -2.72 -21.78
CA GLN A 655 -5.79 -2.20 -20.49
C GLN A 655 -6.87 -1.35 -19.78
N GLY A 656 -7.70 -0.62 -20.53
CA GLY A 656 -8.90 0.05 -20.00
C GLY A 656 -9.93 -0.94 -19.46
N LEU A 657 -10.18 -2.04 -20.19
CA LEU A 657 -11.03 -3.14 -19.72
C LEU A 657 -10.49 -3.77 -18.43
N ALA A 658 -9.18 -3.98 -18.33
CA ALA A 658 -8.55 -4.46 -17.10
C ALA A 658 -8.78 -3.50 -15.92
N LEU A 659 -8.59 -2.19 -16.10
CA LEU A 659 -8.84 -1.17 -15.07
C LEU A 659 -10.32 -1.13 -14.62
N MET A 660 -11.25 -1.20 -15.56
CA MET A 660 -12.70 -1.28 -15.28
C MET A 660 -13.03 -2.51 -14.43
N MET A 661 -12.58 -3.70 -14.86
CA MET A 661 -12.86 -4.96 -14.19
C MET A 661 -12.22 -5.03 -12.80
N ILE A 662 -11.00 -4.54 -12.64
CA ILE A 662 -10.30 -4.47 -11.35
C ILE A 662 -10.99 -3.49 -10.40
N SER A 663 -11.44 -2.33 -10.88
CA SER A 663 -12.18 -1.36 -10.05
C SER A 663 -13.52 -1.93 -9.58
N MET A 664 -14.28 -2.55 -10.50
CA MET A 664 -15.62 -3.07 -10.24
C MET A 664 -15.64 -4.33 -9.38
N PHE A 665 -14.70 -5.26 -9.58
CA PHE A 665 -14.70 -6.57 -8.92
C PHE A 665 -13.63 -6.77 -7.84
N ALA A 666 -12.66 -5.85 -7.70
CA ALA A 666 -11.63 -5.97 -6.66
C ALA A 666 -11.54 -4.72 -5.74
N LEU A 667 -11.34 -3.52 -6.30
CA LEU A 667 -11.00 -2.34 -5.50
C LEU A 667 -12.19 -1.77 -4.68
N ILE A 668 -13.41 -1.80 -5.21
CA ILE A 668 -14.61 -1.43 -4.44
C ILE A 668 -15.05 -2.55 -3.47
N PRO A 669 -15.27 -3.82 -3.90
CA PRO A 669 -15.79 -4.84 -2.99
C PRO A 669 -14.76 -5.33 -1.96
N GLY A 670 -13.46 -5.29 -2.25
CA GLY A 670 -12.41 -5.79 -1.36
C GLY A 670 -12.41 -5.14 0.03
N PRO A 671 -12.28 -3.80 0.14
CA PRO A 671 -12.37 -3.08 1.40
C PRO A 671 -13.68 -3.33 2.16
N ILE A 672 -14.80 -3.48 1.45
CA ILE A 672 -16.14 -3.71 2.05
C ILE A 672 -16.23 -5.12 2.64
N ILE A 673 -15.74 -6.14 1.93
CA ILE A 673 -15.74 -7.54 2.36
C ILE A 673 -14.78 -7.71 3.54
N PHE A 674 -13.53 -7.27 3.42
CA PHE A 674 -12.55 -7.39 4.50
C PHE A 674 -12.88 -6.49 5.71
N GLY A 675 -13.50 -5.32 5.50
CA GLY A 675 -13.99 -4.47 6.58
C GLY A 675 -15.04 -5.17 7.44
N ARG A 676 -16.13 -5.68 6.82
CA ARG A 676 -17.16 -6.44 7.55
C ARG A 676 -16.62 -7.69 8.23
N LEU A 677 -15.61 -8.33 7.64
CA LEU A 677 -14.93 -9.49 8.23
C LEU A 677 -14.07 -9.13 9.44
N ILE A 678 -13.47 -7.93 9.45
CA ILE A 678 -12.76 -7.36 10.61
C ILE A 678 -13.78 -6.97 11.70
N ASP A 679 -14.88 -6.32 11.32
CA ASP A 679 -15.94 -5.88 12.23
C ASP A 679 -16.59 -7.06 12.98
N SER A 680 -16.79 -8.21 12.31
CA SER A 680 -17.33 -9.42 12.95
C SER A 680 -16.39 -10.06 13.98
N THR A 681 -15.16 -9.56 14.13
CA THR A 681 -14.20 -9.98 15.17
C THR A 681 -14.07 -8.94 16.29
N CYS A 682 -14.85 -7.87 16.24
CA CYS A 682 -14.84 -6.84 17.28
C CYS A 682 -15.38 -7.38 18.62
N LEU A 683 -14.62 -7.16 19.68
CA LEU A 683 -14.99 -7.46 21.06
C LEU A 683 -15.52 -6.20 21.78
N VAL A 684 -14.90 -5.04 21.55
CA VAL A 684 -15.32 -3.77 22.18
C VAL A 684 -15.54 -2.67 21.15
N TRP A 685 -16.81 -2.27 21.04
CA TRP A 685 -17.27 -1.17 20.20
C TRP A 685 -17.23 0.17 20.95
N THR A 686 -16.66 1.20 20.35
CA THR A 686 -16.92 2.59 20.79
C THR A 686 -18.42 2.87 20.64
N LYS A 687 -19.05 3.50 21.64
CA LYS A 687 -20.43 3.99 21.51
C LYS A 687 -20.44 5.43 21.00
N THR A 688 -21.32 5.73 20.07
CA THR A 688 -21.51 7.05 19.46
C THR A 688 -22.99 7.43 19.49
N CYS A 689 -23.31 8.71 19.27
CA CYS A 689 -24.68 9.24 19.27
C CYS A 689 -25.62 8.54 18.26
N HIS A 690 -25.06 7.84 17.27
CA HIS A 690 -25.78 7.07 16.25
C HIS A 690 -25.58 5.54 16.32
N GLY A 691 -24.98 5.01 17.40
CA GLY A 691 -24.88 3.57 17.66
C GLY A 691 -23.47 3.08 18.01
N ASN A 692 -22.92 2.16 17.21
CA ASN A 692 -21.54 1.70 17.33
C ASN A 692 -20.64 2.51 16.39
N GLY A 693 -19.56 3.08 16.93
CA GLY A 693 -18.46 3.70 16.19
C GLY A 693 -17.34 2.71 15.90
N ASN A 694 -16.09 3.17 15.97
CA ASN A 694 -14.93 2.33 15.66
C ASN A 694 -14.69 1.22 16.71
N CYS A 695 -14.20 0.07 16.26
CA CYS A 695 -13.82 -1.03 17.14
C CYS A 695 -12.46 -0.79 17.84
N GLN A 696 -12.46 -0.89 19.17
CA GLN A 696 -11.29 -0.65 20.02
C GLN A 696 -10.45 -1.91 20.22
N LEU A 697 -11.08 -3.07 20.44
CA LEU A 697 -10.44 -4.36 20.71
C LEU A 697 -11.08 -5.47 19.86
N HIS A 698 -10.26 -6.34 19.26
CA HIS A 698 -10.70 -7.46 18.41
C HIS A 698 -10.21 -8.81 18.95
N ASP A 699 -10.94 -9.89 18.65
CA ASP A 699 -10.47 -11.26 18.81
C ASP A 699 -9.34 -11.51 17.82
N GLN A 700 -8.09 -11.48 18.31
CA GLN A 700 -6.89 -11.65 17.53
C GLN A 700 -6.87 -12.98 16.73
N THR A 701 -7.44 -14.04 17.30
CA THR A 701 -7.44 -15.38 16.70
C THR A 701 -8.43 -15.48 15.55
N ARG A 702 -9.67 -15.01 15.75
CA ARG A 702 -10.65 -14.90 14.66
C ARG A 702 -10.15 -13.96 13.57
N PHE A 703 -9.61 -12.79 13.94
CA PHE A 703 -9.09 -11.78 13.02
C PHE A 703 -8.05 -12.37 12.05
N ARG A 704 -7.00 -13.05 12.55
CA ARG A 704 -5.96 -13.59 11.67
C ARG A 704 -6.45 -14.72 10.78
N TYR A 705 -7.26 -15.66 11.31
CA TYR A 705 -7.73 -16.79 10.50
C TYR A 705 -8.73 -16.34 9.43
N SER A 706 -9.69 -15.48 9.77
CA SER A 706 -10.68 -14.98 8.83
C SER A 706 -10.05 -14.25 7.64
N ILE A 707 -9.13 -13.31 7.90
CA ILE A 707 -8.44 -12.56 6.84
C ILE A 707 -7.58 -13.49 5.98
N ASN A 708 -6.68 -14.26 6.60
CA ASN A 708 -5.72 -15.08 5.84
C ASN A 708 -6.41 -16.20 5.04
N PHE A 709 -7.44 -16.84 5.59
CA PHE A 709 -8.16 -17.91 4.89
C PHE A 709 -8.97 -17.37 3.70
N LEU A 710 -9.63 -16.21 3.85
CA LEU A 710 -10.32 -15.58 2.73
C LEU A 710 -9.34 -15.10 1.65
N SER A 711 -8.23 -14.47 2.04
CA SER A 711 -7.14 -14.11 1.12
C SER A 711 -6.62 -15.35 0.37
N CYS A 712 -6.36 -16.46 1.08
CA CYS A 712 -5.91 -17.72 0.51
C CYS A 712 -6.90 -18.29 -0.51
N LEU A 713 -8.19 -18.35 -0.17
CA LEU A 713 -9.26 -18.85 -1.07
C LEU A 713 -9.35 -18.02 -2.36
N LEU A 714 -9.31 -16.70 -2.24
CA LEU A 714 -9.36 -15.78 -3.38
C LEU A 714 -8.09 -15.90 -4.25
N THR A 715 -6.90 -15.98 -3.64
CA THR A 715 -5.64 -16.23 -4.37
C THR A 715 -5.66 -17.59 -5.07
N PHE A 716 -6.21 -18.65 -4.47
CA PHE A 716 -6.35 -19.96 -5.10
C PHE A 716 -7.21 -19.91 -6.37
N ILE A 717 -8.32 -19.17 -6.35
CA ILE A 717 -9.14 -18.96 -7.56
C ILE A 717 -8.34 -18.22 -8.64
N GLY A 718 -7.57 -17.18 -8.27
CA GLY A 718 -6.67 -16.47 -9.20
C GLY A 718 -5.61 -17.38 -9.83
N MET A 719 -4.96 -18.23 -9.02
CA MET A 719 -3.98 -19.22 -9.46
C MET A 719 -4.59 -20.27 -10.43
N CYS A 720 -5.84 -20.69 -10.21
CA CYS A 720 -6.56 -21.54 -11.16
C CYS A 720 -6.79 -20.83 -12.51
N PHE A 721 -7.04 -19.52 -12.52
CA PHE A 721 -7.08 -18.75 -13.77
C PHE A 721 -5.69 -18.58 -14.43
N ASP A 722 -4.60 -18.43 -13.66
CA ASP A 722 -3.24 -18.45 -14.21
C ASP A 722 -2.92 -19.80 -14.89
N TYR A 723 -3.39 -20.92 -14.34
CA TYR A 723 -3.25 -22.24 -14.98
C TYR A 723 -4.01 -22.32 -16.32
N LEU A 724 -5.20 -21.72 -16.40
CA LEU A 724 -5.93 -21.59 -17.68
C LEU A 724 -5.20 -20.67 -18.68
N VAL A 725 -4.58 -19.57 -18.20
CA VAL A 725 -3.74 -18.69 -19.02
C VAL A 725 -2.50 -19.44 -19.53
N TRP A 726 -1.85 -20.27 -18.72
CA TRP A 726 -0.77 -21.15 -19.16
C TRP A 726 -1.23 -22.14 -20.22
N TYR A 727 -2.34 -22.84 -19.99
CA TYR A 727 -2.89 -23.84 -20.91
C TYR A 727 -3.24 -23.26 -22.29
N TYR A 728 -3.99 -22.16 -22.34
CA TYR A 728 -4.39 -21.51 -23.59
C TYR A 728 -3.31 -20.60 -24.21
N GLY A 729 -2.38 -20.08 -23.41
CA GLY A 729 -1.37 -19.10 -23.82
C GLY A 729 -0.01 -19.66 -24.22
N ARG A 730 0.22 -20.98 -24.08
CA ARG A 730 1.53 -21.63 -24.26
C ARG A 730 2.23 -21.33 -25.61
N ASP A 731 1.46 -21.11 -26.67
CA ASP A 731 1.91 -20.93 -28.06
C ASP A 731 2.02 -19.44 -28.50
N LEU A 732 1.74 -18.51 -27.60
CA LEU A 732 1.76 -17.05 -27.82
C LEU A 732 3.18 -16.53 -28.14
N ASP A 733 3.31 -15.52 -29.01
CA ASP A 733 4.61 -14.91 -29.33
C ASP A 733 4.87 -13.64 -28.50
N ILE A 734 5.45 -13.82 -27.31
CA ILE A 734 5.78 -12.69 -26.42
C ILE A 734 6.89 -11.79 -26.99
N TYR A 735 7.89 -12.38 -27.66
CA TYR A 735 9.11 -11.66 -28.08
C TYR A 735 9.02 -11.07 -29.50
N GLY A 736 8.04 -11.49 -30.31
CA GLY A 736 7.90 -11.08 -31.72
C GLY A 736 8.77 -11.90 -32.68
N ASP A 737 9.30 -13.05 -32.25
CA ASP A 737 10.24 -13.86 -33.04
C ASP A 737 9.53 -14.56 -34.23
N LYS A 738 8.18 -14.69 -34.24
CA LYS A 738 7.39 -15.15 -35.40
C LYS A 738 7.13 -14.00 -36.38
N GLU A 739 6.74 -12.83 -35.89
CA GLU A 739 6.52 -11.62 -36.71
C GLU A 739 7.81 -11.16 -37.41
N ALA A 740 8.95 -11.17 -36.73
CA ALA A 740 10.24 -10.82 -37.31
C ALA A 740 10.57 -11.72 -38.52
N LYS A 741 10.43 -13.03 -38.36
CA LYS A 741 10.66 -14.02 -39.43
C LYS A 741 9.66 -13.89 -40.59
N GLN A 742 8.44 -13.40 -40.33
CA GLN A 742 7.49 -13.07 -41.40
C GLN A 742 7.91 -11.81 -42.16
N GLN A 743 8.41 -10.78 -41.48
CA GLN A 743 8.93 -9.55 -42.11
C GLN A 743 10.21 -9.81 -42.92
N GLU A 744 11.13 -10.64 -42.41
CA GLU A 744 12.31 -11.11 -43.15
C GLU A 744 11.91 -11.85 -44.44
N ARG A 745 11.00 -12.83 -44.35
CA ARG A 745 10.49 -13.58 -45.53
C ARG A 745 9.74 -12.70 -46.54
N ALA A 746 9.07 -11.66 -46.06
CA ALA A 746 8.34 -10.70 -46.89
C ALA A 746 9.23 -9.60 -47.50
N ASN A 747 10.51 -9.51 -47.11
CA ASN A 747 11.46 -8.58 -47.69
C ASN A 747 12.12 -9.21 -48.94
N PRO A 748 11.81 -8.74 -50.18
CA PRO A 748 12.34 -9.38 -51.40
C PRO A 748 13.84 -9.18 -51.61
N LYS A 749 14.52 -8.41 -50.74
CA LYS A 749 15.99 -8.29 -50.73
C LYS A 749 16.70 -9.48 -50.10
N ASP A 750 16.04 -10.21 -49.20
CA ASP A 750 16.62 -11.34 -48.46
C ASP A 750 16.29 -12.70 -49.12
N GLN A 751 15.51 -12.69 -50.21
CA GLN A 751 15.29 -13.87 -51.04
C GLN A 751 16.47 -14.04 -52.02
N PRO A 752 17.04 -15.26 -52.17
CA PRO A 752 18.20 -15.47 -53.03
C PRO A 752 17.86 -15.11 -54.49
N ILE A 753 18.65 -14.21 -55.06
CA ILE A 753 18.49 -13.76 -56.44
C ILE A 753 18.65 -14.97 -57.37
N THR A 754 17.56 -15.33 -58.04
CA THR A 754 17.42 -16.46 -58.97
C THR A 754 17.46 -17.86 -58.32
N PRO A 755 16.39 -18.68 -58.45
CA PRO A 755 16.40 -20.09 -58.03
C PRO A 755 17.52 -20.91 -58.70
N LEU A 756 18.01 -20.46 -59.86
CA LEU A 756 19.13 -21.07 -60.59
C LEU A 756 20.45 -21.06 -59.82
N LEU A 757 20.68 -20.11 -58.89
CA LEU A 757 21.90 -20.10 -58.08
C LEU A 757 21.83 -21.11 -56.93
N ALA A 758 20.70 -21.20 -56.23
CA ALA A 758 20.48 -22.21 -55.18
C ALA A 758 20.65 -23.64 -55.74
N LYS A 759 20.03 -23.91 -56.90
CA LYS A 759 20.14 -25.20 -57.59
C LYS A 759 21.52 -25.47 -58.21
N LYS A 760 22.41 -24.46 -58.24
CA LYS A 760 23.82 -24.60 -58.63
C LYS A 760 24.73 -24.81 -57.42
N SER A 761 24.41 -24.24 -56.25
CA SER A 761 25.13 -24.57 -55.00
C SER A 761 24.85 -26.00 -54.53
N GLU A 762 23.59 -26.47 -54.58
CA GLU A 762 23.26 -27.88 -54.28
C GLU A 762 24.08 -28.83 -55.16
N LYS A 763 24.05 -28.63 -56.49
CA LYS A 763 24.82 -29.45 -57.44
C LYS A 763 26.34 -29.34 -57.36
N ILE A 764 26.88 -28.39 -56.60
CA ILE A 764 28.32 -28.30 -56.31
C ILE A 764 28.65 -29.00 -54.99
N GLN A 765 27.70 -29.04 -54.03
CA GLN A 765 27.82 -29.80 -52.79
C GLN A 765 27.47 -31.30 -52.93
N GLU A 766 26.80 -31.70 -54.01
CA GLU A 766 26.64 -33.11 -54.43
C GLU A 766 27.83 -33.62 -55.27
N ALA A 767 28.82 -32.77 -55.55
CA ALA A 767 29.96 -33.05 -56.44
C ALA A 767 31.33 -32.93 -55.73
N TYR A 768 31.32 -33.04 -54.39
CA TYR A 768 32.48 -32.95 -53.49
C TYR A 768 32.31 -33.91 -52.31
#